data_AF-A0A258L4Z2-F1
#
_entry.id   AF-A0A258L4Z2-F1
#
_cell.length_a   1.000
_cell.length_b   1.000
_cell.length_c   1.000
_cell.angle_alpha   90.00
_cell.angle_beta   90.00
_cell.angle_gamma   90.00
#
_symmetry.space_group_name_H-M   'P 1'
#
loop_
_entity.id
_entity.type
_entity.pdbx_description
1 polymer ?
#
loop_
_entity_poly.entity_id
_entity_poly.type
_entity_poly.pdbx_seq_one_letter_code
_entity_poly.pdbx_strand_id
1 'polypeptide(L)'
;FTSIQAAINSLSDQATEHRVILIKKGVYQEKVFIEKNFVALIGEDKSKTIIAISQARDIWRCEHPDDWGVATLNLKGSDIVLENLTISNDFGFNLQEDMHIDCKSDSANPSKVVKKSGHQMALRSFGTTRLIARNCVFKAFGGDTVSPWNTTEGQFYFKDCEMEGGVDFYCPRGWAYAENCLFKAHGNTAAIWHDGSANKDSKTVLKNCVFMGEDGFKLGRYHRDAQFYLLNCQFAKNMADAPIYLNASQPQNQIQWGRRIYFYNCHKDGGDYGWLANNLTEAGTDLVAKDLNADWVFHGSWKPESISFVKSKPAFSVVPAVYKTAPSPQQPSIDSIAEKMLLYQRAVGGWPKAVNELKLDYQKPITIAQAKAVLADSMHLDATFDNEATSREIKYLMTAYVKTGNGRYLAAVEKGIAYCLRAQNAKGGWPQYFPDKSIYRAQITYNDNAMVNVLNILADILEGKNGFEKINPVFVPASEMAIKKAIDCIINTQIKVNGTLTAWCTQYNPITLVPEMARKFELASISANESVGIVRFLMRQKQPSDAIKNAIHTAIEWFQKARIKGYSYQDIISPDQPKGKDRVLVADANASVWSRFYEIETNRPLFSGRDSQKKYDVKEIEWERRTGYAWYGVWPENLISKDYPKWKKLNENL
;
A
#
# COMPACT_ATOMS: atom_id res chain seq x y z
N PHE A 1 -3.87 -18.90 -3.50
CA PHE A 1 -3.02 -18.16 -2.56
C PHE A 1 -3.47 -16.70 -2.52
N THR A 2 -3.37 -16.03 -1.38
CA THR A 2 -3.70 -14.59 -1.22
C THR A 2 -2.49 -13.67 -1.29
N SER A 3 -1.28 -14.23 -1.39
CA SER A 3 -0.02 -13.50 -1.55
C SER A 3 0.90 -14.24 -2.53
N ILE A 4 1.75 -13.50 -3.24
CA ILE A 4 2.71 -14.10 -4.19
C ILE A 4 3.79 -14.86 -3.41
N GLN A 5 4.24 -14.29 -2.28
CA GLN A 5 5.24 -14.94 -1.44
C GLN A 5 4.75 -16.29 -0.88
N ALA A 6 3.47 -16.41 -0.48
CA ALA A 6 2.95 -17.69 0.01
C ALA A 6 2.91 -18.76 -1.09
N ALA A 7 2.61 -18.38 -2.33
CA ALA A 7 2.66 -19.30 -3.47
C ALA A 7 4.10 -19.80 -3.70
N ILE A 8 5.10 -18.90 -3.68
CA ILE A 8 6.52 -19.27 -3.80
C ILE A 8 6.97 -20.17 -2.63
N ASN A 9 6.55 -19.85 -1.41
CA ASN A 9 6.88 -20.62 -0.23
C ASN A 9 6.32 -22.04 -0.29
N SER A 10 5.18 -22.25 -0.97
CA SER A 10 4.57 -23.57 -1.14
C SER A 10 5.30 -24.50 -2.11
N LEU A 11 6.21 -23.97 -2.94
CA LEU A 11 7.02 -24.79 -3.85
C LEU A 11 8.10 -25.56 -3.07
N SER A 12 8.46 -26.75 -3.55
CA SER A 12 9.64 -27.50 -3.06
C SER A 12 10.93 -26.70 -3.22
N ASP A 13 11.95 -26.94 -2.40
CA ASP A 13 13.28 -26.35 -2.58
C ASP A 13 14.02 -26.96 -3.78
N GLN A 14 13.75 -28.24 -4.09
CA GLN A 14 14.34 -28.96 -5.21
C GLN A 14 13.43 -28.93 -6.44
N ALA A 15 14.01 -28.65 -7.61
CA ALA A 15 13.34 -28.77 -8.90
C ALA A 15 14.34 -28.95 -10.04
N THR A 16 13.89 -29.65 -11.08
CA THR A 16 14.59 -29.83 -12.36
C THR A 16 13.83 -29.20 -13.52
N GLU A 17 12.64 -28.66 -13.27
CA GLU A 17 11.78 -28.03 -14.26
C GLU A 17 11.01 -26.84 -13.67
N HIS A 18 10.55 -25.94 -14.55
CA HIS A 18 9.87 -24.71 -14.17
C HIS A 18 8.52 -24.97 -13.51
N ARG A 19 8.31 -24.31 -12.38
CA ARG A 19 7.03 -24.31 -11.65
C ARG A 19 6.37 -22.97 -11.83
N VAL A 20 5.18 -23.02 -12.44
CA VAL A 20 4.47 -21.83 -12.88
C VAL A 20 3.50 -21.35 -11.80
N ILE A 21 3.69 -20.11 -11.38
CA ILE A 21 2.74 -19.36 -10.55
C ILE A 21 2.05 -18.34 -11.47
N LEU A 22 0.77 -18.59 -11.75
CA LEU A 22 -0.09 -17.63 -12.43
C LEU A 22 -0.56 -16.56 -11.43
N ILE A 23 -0.22 -15.31 -11.70
CA ILE A 23 -0.61 -14.15 -10.91
C ILE A 23 -1.76 -13.44 -11.62
N LYS A 24 -2.93 -13.43 -10.98
CA LYS A 24 -4.12 -12.77 -11.50
C LYS A 24 -3.93 -11.25 -11.58
N LYS A 25 -4.81 -10.56 -12.30
CA LYS A 25 -4.88 -9.09 -12.27
C LYS A 25 -5.06 -8.62 -10.82
N GLY A 26 -4.30 -7.61 -10.41
CA GLY A 26 -4.30 -7.04 -9.08
C GLY A 26 -3.03 -6.22 -8.80
N VAL A 27 -3.09 -5.40 -7.76
CA VAL A 27 -1.90 -4.71 -7.21
C VAL A 27 -1.49 -5.42 -5.93
N TYR A 28 -0.32 -6.03 -5.95
CA TYR A 28 0.27 -6.81 -4.88
C TYR A 28 1.34 -5.95 -4.18
N GLN A 29 0.95 -5.32 -3.07
CA GLN A 29 1.85 -4.50 -2.24
C GLN A 29 2.74 -5.40 -1.37
N GLU A 30 3.68 -6.06 -2.01
CA GLU A 30 4.47 -7.14 -1.43
C GLU A 30 5.93 -7.03 -1.88
N LYS A 31 6.85 -7.26 -0.95
CA LYS A 31 8.24 -7.56 -1.29
C LYS A 31 8.36 -9.05 -1.52
N VAL A 32 8.86 -9.44 -2.69
CA VAL A 32 8.94 -10.85 -3.10
C VAL A 32 10.39 -11.32 -3.10
N PHE A 33 10.61 -12.49 -2.51
CA PHE A 33 11.90 -13.15 -2.39
C PHE A 33 11.84 -14.51 -3.09
N ILE A 34 12.74 -14.73 -4.06
CA ILE A 34 12.85 -15.99 -4.80
C ILE A 34 14.26 -16.56 -4.61
N GLU A 35 14.39 -17.48 -3.67
CA GLU A 35 15.63 -18.23 -3.42
C GLU A 35 15.64 -19.60 -4.15
N LYS A 36 14.46 -20.05 -4.61
CA LYS A 36 14.26 -21.33 -5.29
C LYS A 36 14.56 -21.23 -6.79
N ASN A 37 15.16 -22.27 -7.35
CA ASN A 37 15.43 -22.36 -8.80
C ASN A 37 14.15 -22.66 -9.61
N PHE A 38 14.14 -22.48 -10.93
CA PHE A 38 13.04 -22.93 -11.80
C PHE A 38 11.65 -22.41 -11.35
N VAL A 39 11.54 -21.11 -11.10
CA VAL A 39 10.27 -20.46 -10.74
C VAL A 39 9.85 -19.53 -11.87
N ALA A 40 8.62 -19.71 -12.36
CA ALA A 40 8.03 -18.85 -13.37
C ALA A 40 6.85 -18.07 -12.76
N LEU A 41 6.99 -16.74 -12.68
CA LEU A 41 5.90 -15.82 -12.32
C LEU A 41 5.28 -15.27 -13.60
N ILE A 42 4.03 -15.67 -13.86
CA ILE A 42 3.31 -15.30 -15.09
C ILE A 42 2.11 -14.46 -14.69
N GLY A 43 2.10 -13.18 -15.06
CA GLY A 43 0.96 -12.31 -14.86
C GLY A 43 -0.14 -12.53 -15.90
N GLU A 44 -1.37 -12.24 -15.53
CA GLU A 44 -2.52 -12.29 -16.43
C GLU A 44 -2.51 -11.10 -17.42
N ASP A 45 -1.97 -9.96 -17.02
CA ASP A 45 -1.93 -8.74 -17.83
C ASP A 45 -0.80 -7.82 -17.36
N LYS A 46 0.13 -7.46 -18.25
CA LYS A 46 1.26 -6.58 -17.97
C LYS A 46 0.86 -5.32 -17.22
N SER A 47 -0.25 -4.68 -17.62
CA SER A 47 -0.71 -3.40 -17.07
C SER A 47 -1.54 -3.51 -15.81
N LYS A 48 -2.09 -4.70 -15.51
CA LYS A 48 -3.02 -4.92 -14.40
C LYS A 48 -2.53 -5.91 -13.36
N THR A 49 -1.45 -6.64 -13.61
CA THR A 49 -0.77 -7.50 -12.63
C THR A 49 0.49 -6.78 -12.16
N ILE A 50 0.39 -6.08 -11.03
CA ILE A 50 1.43 -5.17 -10.53
C ILE A 50 1.93 -5.67 -9.18
N ILE A 51 3.23 -5.87 -9.03
CA ILE A 51 3.91 -6.10 -7.75
C ILE A 51 4.60 -4.79 -7.37
N ALA A 52 4.35 -4.26 -6.18
CA ALA A 52 4.83 -2.95 -5.80
C ALA A 52 5.31 -2.87 -4.34
N ILE A 53 6.33 -2.04 -4.11
CA ILE A 53 6.69 -1.47 -2.80
C ILE A 53 7.01 0.02 -2.98
N SER A 54 7.32 0.72 -1.89
CA SER A 54 7.83 2.09 -1.92
C SER A 54 8.95 2.23 -0.88
N GLN A 55 10.19 1.92 -1.27
CA GLN A 55 11.34 1.96 -0.37
C GLN A 55 12.66 2.29 -1.11
N ALA A 56 13.40 3.28 -0.61
CA ALA A 56 14.78 3.51 -1.05
C ALA A 56 15.75 2.51 -0.42
N ARG A 57 16.85 2.23 -1.14
CA ARG A 57 17.97 1.42 -0.65
C ARG A 57 18.49 1.93 0.69
N ASP A 58 18.67 3.24 0.83
CA ASP A 58 19.24 3.82 2.05
C ASP A 58 18.37 3.53 3.28
N ILE A 59 17.05 3.57 3.12
CA ILE A 59 16.09 3.21 4.20
C ILE A 59 16.29 1.75 4.60
N TRP A 60 16.32 0.84 3.62
CA TRP A 60 16.58 -0.58 3.89
C TRP A 60 17.90 -0.79 4.63
N ARG A 61 18.95 -0.12 4.17
CA ARG A 61 20.33 -0.21 4.68
C ARG A 61 20.54 0.39 6.06
N CYS A 62 19.58 1.15 6.59
CA CYS A 62 19.63 1.63 7.97
C CYS A 62 19.11 0.58 8.97
N GLU A 63 18.34 -0.39 8.49
CA GLU A 63 17.83 -1.49 9.30
C GLU A 63 18.54 -2.82 9.02
N HIS A 64 19.21 -2.93 7.85
CA HIS A 64 19.81 -4.18 7.38
C HIS A 64 21.26 -4.00 6.91
N PRO A 65 22.14 -4.98 7.18
CA PRO A 65 23.57 -4.88 6.87
C PRO A 65 23.92 -5.17 5.40
N ASP A 66 22.96 -5.64 4.59
CA ASP A 66 23.15 -6.02 3.19
C ASP A 66 22.06 -5.43 2.27
N ASP A 67 22.20 -5.66 0.96
CA ASP A 67 21.22 -5.22 -0.04
C ASP A 67 20.15 -6.31 -0.33
N TRP A 68 20.12 -7.43 0.41
CA TRP A 68 19.12 -8.48 0.19
C TRP A 68 17.77 -8.02 0.73
N GLY A 69 16.88 -7.57 -0.15
CA GLY A 69 15.59 -6.99 0.22
C GLY A 69 15.42 -5.53 -0.16
N VAL A 70 16.39 -4.88 -0.81
CA VAL A 70 16.25 -3.47 -1.26
C VAL A 70 15.25 -3.31 -2.40
N ALA A 71 14.90 -4.39 -3.11
CA ALA A 71 14.05 -4.34 -4.29
C ALA A 71 12.60 -4.76 -3.99
N THR A 72 11.69 -4.46 -4.92
CA THR A 72 10.35 -5.09 -4.96
C THR A 72 10.46 -6.60 -5.15
N LEU A 73 11.30 -7.02 -6.11
CA LEU A 73 11.61 -8.42 -6.39
C LEU A 73 13.09 -8.72 -6.16
N ASN A 74 13.37 -9.63 -5.23
CA ASN A 74 14.71 -9.99 -4.79
C ASN A 74 14.99 -11.46 -5.15
N LEU A 75 16.04 -11.71 -5.95
CA LEU A 75 16.33 -13.03 -6.51
C LEU A 75 17.67 -13.58 -5.99
N LYS A 76 17.68 -14.85 -5.60
CA LYS A 76 18.89 -15.67 -5.40
C LYS A 76 18.84 -16.98 -6.19
N GLY A 77 17.64 -17.47 -6.49
CA GLY A 77 17.47 -18.64 -7.35
C GLY A 77 17.89 -18.38 -8.80
N SER A 78 18.09 -19.45 -9.55
CA SER A 78 18.35 -19.49 -10.99
C SER A 78 17.15 -20.00 -11.78
N ASP A 79 17.14 -19.80 -13.10
CA ASP A 79 16.08 -20.27 -14.00
C ASP A 79 14.74 -19.63 -13.62
N ILE A 80 14.79 -18.32 -13.44
CA ILE A 80 13.64 -17.51 -13.08
C ILE A 80 13.03 -16.94 -14.35
N VAL A 81 11.70 -17.03 -14.47
CA VAL A 81 10.95 -16.44 -15.58
C VAL A 81 9.92 -15.47 -15.05
N LEU A 82 9.93 -14.25 -15.57
CA LEU A 82 8.96 -13.20 -15.32
C LEU A 82 8.26 -12.89 -16.64
N GLU A 83 6.93 -12.94 -16.65
CA GLU A 83 6.19 -12.69 -17.89
C GLU A 83 4.88 -11.94 -17.63
N ASN A 84 4.58 -10.95 -18.48
CA ASN A 84 3.26 -10.30 -18.53
C ASN A 84 2.82 -9.66 -17.20
N LEU A 85 3.73 -8.96 -16.52
CA LEU A 85 3.49 -8.30 -15.23
C LEU A 85 4.32 -7.02 -15.07
N THR A 86 3.92 -6.17 -14.14
CA THR A 86 4.66 -4.96 -13.72
C THR A 86 5.30 -5.18 -12.35
N ILE A 87 6.55 -4.76 -12.19
CA ILE A 87 7.27 -4.71 -10.92
C ILE A 87 7.68 -3.25 -10.67
N SER A 88 7.23 -2.70 -9.56
CA SER A 88 7.36 -1.27 -9.26
C SER A 88 8.01 -1.00 -7.91
N ASN A 89 8.92 -0.04 -7.87
CA ASN A 89 9.30 0.63 -6.64
C ASN A 89 8.87 2.10 -6.73
N ASP A 90 7.80 2.44 -6.02
CA ASP A 90 7.14 3.74 -6.17
C ASP A 90 7.81 4.86 -5.35
N PHE A 91 8.94 4.59 -4.69
CA PHE A 91 9.54 5.48 -3.70
C PHE A 91 9.75 6.91 -4.20
N GLY A 92 10.55 7.10 -5.24
CA GLY A 92 10.88 8.44 -5.72
C GLY A 92 9.76 9.09 -6.53
N PHE A 93 8.80 8.31 -7.04
CA PHE A 93 7.57 8.88 -7.62
C PHE A 93 6.70 9.52 -6.53
N ASN A 94 6.70 8.91 -5.34
CA ASN A 94 5.92 9.37 -4.20
C ASN A 94 6.64 10.43 -3.36
N LEU A 95 7.97 10.46 -3.38
CA LEU A 95 8.78 11.37 -2.57
C LEU A 95 8.73 12.81 -3.11
N GLN A 96 8.15 13.72 -2.33
CA GLN A 96 7.97 15.13 -2.71
C GLN A 96 9.17 16.01 -2.35
N GLU A 97 9.77 15.79 -1.16
CA GLU A 97 10.94 16.51 -0.66
C GLU A 97 11.98 15.50 -0.17
N ASP A 98 13.26 15.92 -0.14
CA ASP A 98 14.33 15.09 0.42
C ASP A 98 14.01 14.68 1.87
N MET A 99 14.17 13.40 2.19
CA MET A 99 13.82 12.84 3.49
C MET A 99 15.09 12.63 4.32
N HIS A 100 15.07 13.10 5.57
CA HIS A 100 16.11 12.81 6.54
C HIS A 100 15.76 11.53 7.31
N ILE A 101 16.70 10.58 7.38
CA ILE A 101 16.56 9.36 8.16
C ILE A 101 17.71 9.23 9.16
N ASP A 102 17.39 8.75 10.37
CA ASP A 102 18.38 8.41 11.39
C ASP A 102 18.83 6.95 11.21
N CYS A 103 20.12 6.76 10.95
CA CYS A 103 20.71 5.45 10.67
C CYS A 103 21.68 5.10 11.79
N LYS A 104 21.17 4.91 13.00
CA LYS A 104 21.98 4.69 14.21
C LYS A 104 22.89 3.45 14.13
N SER A 105 22.56 2.50 13.27
CA SER A 105 23.36 1.31 12.97
C SER A 105 24.58 1.61 12.07
N ASP A 106 24.57 2.74 11.36
CA ASP A 106 25.68 3.24 10.53
C ASP A 106 26.47 4.28 11.35
N SER A 107 27.43 3.81 12.14
CA SER A 107 28.26 4.67 12.99
C SER A 107 29.09 5.71 12.21
N ALA A 108 29.28 5.50 10.90
CA ALA A 108 29.98 6.44 10.02
C ALA A 108 29.03 7.53 9.48
N ASN A 109 27.76 7.20 9.25
CA ASN A 109 26.74 8.13 8.74
C ASN A 109 25.44 7.98 9.56
N PRO A 110 25.42 8.51 10.80
CA PRO A 110 24.29 8.31 11.72
C PRO A 110 23.00 9.02 11.27
N SER A 111 23.08 9.88 10.24
CA SER A 111 21.94 10.50 9.57
C SER A 111 22.19 10.52 8.06
N LYS A 112 21.15 10.30 7.25
CA LYS A 112 21.21 10.30 5.79
C LYS A 112 20.09 11.13 5.19
N VAL A 113 20.38 11.78 4.06
CA VAL A 113 19.39 12.47 3.23
C VAL A 113 19.04 11.58 2.05
N VAL A 114 17.83 11.03 2.07
CA VAL A 114 17.28 10.19 1.01
C VAL A 114 16.54 11.07 0.01
N LYS A 115 17.03 11.07 -1.22
CA LYS A 115 16.46 11.87 -2.33
C LYS A 115 15.58 11.01 -3.21
N LYS A 116 14.70 11.65 -3.99
CA LYS A 116 13.84 10.94 -4.96
C LYS A 116 14.68 10.23 -6.03
N SER A 117 15.86 10.78 -6.35
CA SER A 117 16.82 10.21 -7.30
C SER A 117 17.72 9.12 -6.70
N GLY A 118 17.65 8.88 -5.37
CA GLY A 118 18.41 7.85 -4.69
C GLY A 118 18.05 6.44 -5.19
N HIS A 119 18.90 5.46 -4.90
CA HIS A 119 18.75 4.10 -5.40
C HIS A 119 17.47 3.44 -4.86
N GLN A 120 16.70 2.83 -5.75
CA GLN A 120 15.40 2.21 -5.45
C GLN A 120 15.09 1.17 -6.53
N MET A 121 15.24 -0.10 -6.18
CA MET A 121 15.21 -1.16 -7.19
C MET A 121 13.80 -1.72 -7.33
N ALA A 122 13.35 -1.94 -8.56
CA ALA A 122 12.21 -2.80 -8.86
C ALA A 122 12.66 -4.27 -8.83
N LEU A 123 13.80 -4.57 -9.43
CA LEU A 123 14.40 -5.90 -9.44
C LEU A 123 15.86 -5.84 -9.00
N ARG A 124 16.23 -6.73 -8.08
CA ARG A 124 17.62 -7.00 -7.75
C ARG A 124 17.86 -8.50 -7.57
N SER A 125 19.00 -8.99 -8.07
CA SER A 125 19.42 -10.37 -7.82
C SER A 125 20.76 -10.45 -7.09
N PHE A 126 21.07 -11.62 -6.54
CA PHE A 126 22.32 -11.99 -5.89
C PHE A 126 22.64 -13.45 -6.24
N GLY A 127 23.61 -13.69 -7.10
CA GLY A 127 24.01 -15.06 -7.47
C GLY A 127 23.06 -15.77 -8.44
N THR A 128 21.93 -15.17 -8.81
CA THR A 128 21.08 -15.66 -9.92
C THR A 128 21.90 -15.78 -11.20
N THR A 129 21.99 -16.99 -11.76
CA THR A 129 22.72 -17.23 -13.00
C THR A 129 21.84 -17.04 -14.23
N ARG A 130 20.55 -17.42 -14.20
CA ARG A 130 19.64 -17.27 -15.37
C ARG A 130 18.33 -16.57 -15.02
N LEU A 131 18.02 -15.48 -15.72
CA LEU A 131 16.77 -14.72 -15.59
C LEU A 131 16.18 -14.37 -16.96
N ILE A 132 14.90 -14.69 -17.16
CA ILE A 132 14.09 -14.26 -18.30
C ILE A 132 13.06 -13.26 -17.80
N ALA A 133 12.96 -12.11 -18.47
CA ALA A 133 11.83 -11.20 -18.35
C ALA A 133 11.24 -10.92 -19.74
N ARG A 134 9.93 -11.15 -19.90
CA ARG A 134 9.23 -10.95 -21.16
C ARG A 134 7.96 -10.16 -20.98
N ASN A 135 7.72 -9.15 -21.81
CA ASN A 135 6.50 -8.36 -21.74
C ASN A 135 6.25 -7.83 -20.31
N CYS A 136 7.32 -7.34 -19.66
CA CYS A 136 7.29 -6.85 -18.29
C CYS A 136 7.47 -5.33 -18.24
N VAL A 137 6.96 -4.68 -17.19
CA VAL A 137 7.33 -3.30 -16.85
C VAL A 137 8.14 -3.32 -15.56
N PHE A 138 9.30 -2.69 -15.56
CA PHE A 138 10.08 -2.41 -14.36
C PHE A 138 10.16 -0.90 -14.19
N LYS A 139 9.67 -0.37 -13.07
CA LYS A 139 9.71 1.07 -12.85
C LYS A 139 10.16 1.44 -11.45
N ALA A 140 11.01 2.44 -11.39
CA ALA A 140 11.31 3.22 -10.21
C ALA A 140 11.64 4.65 -10.67
N PHE A 141 11.67 5.65 -9.79
CA PHE A 141 12.03 7.01 -10.21
C PHE A 141 13.55 7.24 -10.15
N GLY A 142 14.19 6.69 -9.13
CA GLY A 142 15.61 6.84 -8.87
C GLY A 142 16.47 5.77 -9.52
N GLY A 143 17.69 5.59 -9.00
CA GLY A 143 18.67 4.74 -9.64
C GLY A 143 18.50 3.23 -9.42
N ASP A 144 19.18 2.44 -10.26
CA ASP A 144 19.28 0.97 -10.19
C ASP A 144 17.94 0.20 -10.34
N THR A 145 16.93 0.71 -11.06
CA THR A 145 15.62 0.04 -11.21
C THR A 145 15.70 -1.46 -11.50
N VAL A 146 16.55 -1.87 -12.46
CA VAL A 146 16.77 -3.25 -12.90
C VAL A 146 18.23 -3.61 -12.71
N SER A 147 18.55 -4.26 -11.58
CA SER A 147 19.90 -4.53 -11.13
C SER A 147 20.18 -6.03 -10.93
N PRO A 148 20.21 -6.85 -11.99
CA PRO A 148 20.57 -8.25 -11.86
C PRO A 148 22.09 -8.38 -11.67
N TRP A 149 22.50 -9.20 -10.70
CA TRP A 149 23.86 -9.30 -10.20
C TRP A 149 24.40 -10.74 -10.21
N ASN A 150 25.24 -11.04 -11.19
CA ASN A 150 26.19 -12.16 -11.14
C ASN A 150 27.30 -11.93 -12.18
N THR A 151 28.45 -11.38 -11.76
CA THR A 151 29.53 -10.99 -12.68
C THR A 151 30.21 -12.18 -13.37
N THR A 152 30.15 -13.38 -12.79
CA THR A 152 30.87 -14.57 -13.25
C THR A 152 30.04 -15.53 -14.08
N GLU A 153 28.73 -15.62 -13.80
CA GLU A 153 27.84 -16.64 -14.38
C GLU A 153 26.47 -16.08 -14.81
N GLY A 154 26.24 -14.77 -14.64
CA GLY A 154 24.94 -14.15 -14.92
C GLY A 154 24.61 -14.09 -16.42
N GLN A 155 23.43 -14.58 -16.78
CA GLN A 155 22.83 -14.56 -18.10
C GLN A 155 21.40 -14.01 -17.99
N PHE A 156 21.19 -12.80 -18.48
CA PHE A 156 19.93 -12.07 -18.28
C PHE A 156 19.30 -11.71 -19.62
N TYR A 157 18.08 -12.20 -19.84
CA TYR A 157 17.33 -12.02 -21.08
C TYR A 157 16.08 -11.16 -20.84
N PHE A 158 16.00 -10.03 -21.55
CA PHE A 158 14.87 -9.11 -21.52
C PHE A 158 14.27 -8.99 -22.92
N LYS A 159 12.97 -9.22 -23.07
CA LYS A 159 12.28 -9.06 -24.36
C LYS A 159 10.96 -8.32 -24.17
N ASP A 160 10.69 -7.33 -25.02
CA ASP A 160 9.41 -6.60 -25.01
C ASP A 160 9.15 -5.90 -23.65
N CYS A 161 10.20 -5.50 -22.94
CA CYS A 161 10.10 -4.89 -21.62
C CYS A 161 10.05 -3.36 -21.67
N GLU A 162 9.39 -2.75 -20.69
CA GLU A 162 9.54 -1.32 -20.39
C GLU A 162 10.36 -1.18 -19.11
N MET A 163 11.37 -0.31 -19.13
CA MET A 163 12.24 -0.04 -17.99
C MET A 163 12.29 1.47 -17.76
N GLU A 164 11.94 1.90 -16.55
CA GLU A 164 11.84 3.30 -16.18
C GLU A 164 12.67 3.60 -14.93
N GLY A 165 13.48 4.65 -14.96
CA GLY A 165 14.32 5.02 -13.83
C GLY A 165 15.27 6.18 -14.05
N GLY A 166 15.97 6.54 -12.98
CA GLY A 166 16.97 7.58 -12.93
C GLY A 166 18.35 7.04 -13.28
N VAL A 167 19.34 7.27 -12.41
CA VAL A 167 20.73 6.91 -12.71
C VAL A 167 20.95 5.40 -12.75
N ASP A 168 21.63 4.91 -13.78
CA ASP A 168 22.01 3.50 -13.95
C ASP A 168 20.81 2.54 -13.82
N PHE A 169 19.62 2.94 -14.28
CA PHE A 169 18.40 2.16 -14.02
C PHE A 169 18.34 0.81 -14.73
N TYR A 170 19.14 0.61 -15.79
CA TYR A 170 19.44 -0.70 -16.34
C TYR A 170 20.92 -1.00 -16.09
N CYS A 171 21.21 -1.86 -15.11
CA CYS A 171 22.58 -2.10 -14.63
C CYS A 171 22.92 -3.60 -14.44
N PRO A 172 22.86 -4.43 -15.50
CA PRO A 172 23.24 -5.83 -15.43
C PRO A 172 24.74 -6.05 -15.19
N ARG A 173 25.07 -7.18 -14.56
CA ARG A 173 26.44 -7.65 -14.31
C ARG A 173 26.62 -9.07 -14.84
N GLY A 174 27.57 -9.30 -15.75
CA GLY A 174 27.67 -10.54 -16.53
C GLY A 174 27.20 -10.36 -17.97
N TRP A 175 26.54 -11.36 -18.54
CA TRP A 175 25.98 -11.34 -19.90
C TRP A 175 24.51 -10.94 -19.89
N ALA A 176 24.13 -9.98 -20.72
CA ALA A 176 22.75 -9.53 -20.84
C ALA A 176 22.35 -9.27 -22.29
N TYR A 177 21.11 -9.61 -22.62
CA TYR A 177 20.51 -9.34 -23.92
C TYR A 177 19.11 -8.73 -23.72
N ALA A 178 18.93 -7.50 -24.19
CA ALA A 178 17.66 -6.79 -24.19
C ALA A 178 17.21 -6.56 -25.63
N GLU A 179 16.02 -7.02 -25.98
CA GLU A 179 15.46 -6.88 -27.33
C GLU A 179 14.06 -6.29 -27.30
N ASN A 180 13.80 -5.32 -28.18
CA ASN A 180 12.50 -4.65 -28.31
C ASN A 180 12.03 -4.01 -26.99
N CYS A 181 12.98 -3.47 -26.22
CA CYS A 181 12.70 -2.83 -24.94
C CYS A 181 12.58 -1.30 -25.06
N LEU A 182 11.72 -0.70 -24.23
CA LEU A 182 11.57 0.74 -24.06
C LEU A 182 12.25 1.19 -22.77
N PHE A 183 13.13 2.18 -22.87
CA PHE A 183 13.87 2.79 -21.77
C PHE A 183 13.36 4.21 -21.54
N LYS A 184 12.86 4.51 -20.33
CA LYS A 184 12.32 5.81 -19.91
C LYS A 184 13.19 6.41 -18.80
N ALA A 185 14.01 7.40 -19.15
CA ALA A 185 14.98 8.00 -18.24
C ALA A 185 14.42 9.21 -17.48
N HIS A 186 14.70 9.26 -16.18
CA HIS A 186 14.44 10.39 -15.29
C HIS A 186 15.73 11.17 -14.99
N GLY A 187 15.61 12.49 -14.98
CA GLY A 187 16.71 13.42 -14.73
C GLY A 187 17.79 13.44 -15.81
N ASN A 188 18.75 14.35 -15.63
CA ASN A 188 19.94 14.47 -16.48
C ASN A 188 21.03 13.48 -16.02
N THR A 189 20.70 12.19 -16.00
CA THR A 189 21.59 11.11 -15.55
C THR A 189 21.72 10.01 -16.60
N ALA A 190 22.70 9.11 -16.42
CA ALA A 190 22.96 8.01 -17.33
C ALA A 190 21.90 6.91 -17.18
N ALA A 191 21.29 6.46 -18.28
CA ALA A 191 20.25 5.44 -18.25
C ALA A 191 20.82 4.02 -18.06
N ILE A 192 21.84 3.65 -18.85
CA ILE A 192 22.39 2.28 -18.86
C ILE A 192 23.79 2.20 -18.25
N TRP A 193 24.04 1.09 -17.57
CA TRP A 193 25.31 0.75 -16.96
C TRP A 193 25.59 -0.75 -17.11
N HIS A 194 26.85 -1.16 -17.04
CA HIS A 194 27.24 -2.57 -17.13
C HIS A 194 28.49 -2.86 -16.31
N ASP A 195 28.53 -4.07 -15.73
CA ASP A 195 29.74 -4.67 -15.16
C ASP A 195 30.13 -5.94 -15.92
N GLY A 196 31.21 -5.85 -16.67
CA GLY A 196 31.86 -6.99 -17.31
C GLY A 196 33.16 -7.39 -16.65
N SER A 197 33.55 -6.82 -15.50
CA SER A 197 34.93 -6.90 -15.02
C SER A 197 35.47 -8.27 -14.65
N ALA A 198 34.61 -9.25 -14.40
CA ALA A 198 35.05 -10.61 -14.08
C ALA A 198 35.41 -11.46 -15.31
N ASN A 199 34.90 -11.13 -16.50
CA ASN A 199 35.18 -11.87 -17.73
C ASN A 199 35.22 -10.94 -18.94
N LYS A 200 36.30 -11.01 -19.74
CA LYS A 200 36.45 -10.17 -20.93
C LYS A 200 35.27 -10.29 -21.87
N ASP A 201 34.66 -11.45 -21.99
CA ASP A 201 33.50 -11.61 -22.87
C ASP A 201 32.18 -11.11 -22.27
N SER A 202 32.07 -10.87 -20.96
CA SER A 202 30.83 -10.34 -20.37
C SER A 202 30.39 -9.05 -21.06
N LYS A 203 29.17 -9.06 -21.60
CA LYS A 203 28.63 -8.01 -22.48
C LYS A 203 27.15 -7.76 -22.26
N THR A 204 26.70 -6.54 -22.57
CA THR A 204 25.28 -6.21 -22.68
C THR A 204 24.95 -5.83 -24.12
N VAL A 205 23.96 -6.50 -24.71
CA VAL A 205 23.46 -6.23 -26.07
C VAL A 205 22.05 -5.67 -25.97
N LEU A 206 21.84 -4.50 -26.55
CA LEU A 206 20.54 -3.84 -26.66
C LEU A 206 20.17 -3.76 -28.13
N LYS A 207 19.13 -4.49 -28.53
CA LYS A 207 18.72 -4.66 -29.93
C LYS A 207 17.30 -4.17 -30.15
N ASN A 208 17.11 -3.30 -31.14
CA ASN A 208 15.80 -2.72 -31.48
C ASN A 208 15.16 -1.99 -30.27
N CYS A 209 15.97 -1.38 -29.41
CA CYS A 209 15.50 -0.69 -28.22
C CYS A 209 15.24 0.80 -28.48
N VAL A 210 14.29 1.38 -27.75
CA VAL A 210 13.96 2.81 -27.82
C VAL A 210 14.29 3.49 -26.50
N PHE A 211 14.94 4.63 -26.58
CA PHE A 211 15.31 5.46 -25.43
C PHE A 211 14.59 6.82 -25.49
N MET A 212 13.91 7.14 -24.41
CA MET A 212 13.28 8.44 -24.18
C MET A 212 13.43 8.85 -22.72
N GLY A 213 13.14 10.09 -22.39
CA GLY A 213 13.24 10.58 -21.03
C GLY A 213 13.08 12.08 -20.92
N GLU A 214 13.33 12.58 -19.71
CA GLU A 214 13.42 14.01 -19.42
C GLU A 214 14.57 14.69 -20.19
N ASP A 215 14.46 16.00 -20.41
CA ASP A 215 15.43 16.75 -21.21
C ASP A 215 16.87 16.60 -20.70
N GLY A 216 17.77 16.24 -21.62
CA GLY A 216 19.19 16.09 -21.32
C GLY A 216 19.54 14.77 -20.64
N PHE A 217 18.66 13.75 -20.63
CA PHE A 217 19.06 12.42 -20.18
C PHE A 217 20.28 11.90 -20.96
N LYS A 218 21.17 11.16 -20.30
CA LYS A 218 22.39 10.63 -20.90
C LYS A 218 22.22 9.14 -21.20
N LEU A 219 22.84 8.68 -22.29
CA LEU A 219 22.68 7.30 -22.73
C LEU A 219 23.17 6.30 -21.66
N GLY A 220 24.42 6.42 -21.22
CA GLY A 220 24.97 5.46 -20.28
C GLY A 220 26.33 5.84 -19.73
N ARG A 221 26.81 5.05 -18.78
CA ARG A 221 28.16 5.17 -18.22
C ARG A 221 28.66 3.82 -17.73
N TYR A 222 29.94 3.74 -17.38
CA TYR A 222 30.53 2.57 -16.75
C TYR A 222 31.54 3.00 -15.68
N HIS A 223 31.73 2.16 -14.66
CA HIS A 223 32.71 2.39 -13.60
C HIS A 223 33.82 1.34 -13.62
N ARG A 224 33.58 0.21 -14.28
CA ARG A 224 34.43 -0.98 -14.34
C ARG A 224 34.53 -1.39 -15.81
N ASP A 225 35.37 -2.36 -16.14
CA ASP A 225 35.36 -2.97 -17.46
C ASP A 225 33.93 -3.33 -17.86
N ALA A 226 33.53 -2.88 -19.04
CA ALA A 226 32.19 -3.05 -19.58
C ALA A 226 32.28 -3.32 -21.09
N GLN A 227 31.24 -3.93 -21.64
CA GLN A 227 31.12 -4.12 -23.09
C GLN A 227 29.67 -3.91 -23.53
N PHE A 228 29.44 -2.90 -24.35
CA PHE A 228 28.10 -2.54 -24.84
C PHE A 228 28.02 -2.77 -26.35
N TYR A 229 26.90 -3.36 -26.78
CA TYR A 229 26.48 -3.37 -28.18
C TYR A 229 25.08 -2.78 -28.27
N LEU A 230 24.91 -1.71 -29.03
CA LEU A 230 23.63 -1.10 -29.32
C LEU A 230 23.35 -1.27 -30.81
N LEU A 231 22.28 -1.99 -31.14
CA LEU A 231 21.95 -2.42 -32.49
C LEU A 231 20.54 -1.97 -32.83
N ASN A 232 20.37 -1.19 -33.90
CA ASN A 232 19.07 -0.67 -34.34
C ASN A 232 18.33 0.13 -33.25
N CYS A 233 19.06 0.78 -32.34
CA CYS A 233 18.44 1.56 -31.27
C CYS A 233 17.98 2.93 -31.76
N GLN A 234 16.87 3.43 -31.20
CA GLN A 234 16.35 4.77 -31.45
C GLN A 234 16.44 5.63 -30.19
N PHE A 235 16.84 6.89 -30.35
CA PHE A 235 17.01 7.83 -29.24
C PHE A 235 16.18 9.10 -29.46
N ALA A 236 15.50 9.56 -28.42
CA ALA A 236 14.69 10.78 -28.46
C ALA A 236 15.52 12.04 -28.75
N LYS A 237 14.86 13.07 -29.32
CA LYS A 237 15.50 14.31 -29.77
C LYS A 237 16.24 15.06 -28.66
N ASN A 238 15.72 14.97 -27.43
CA ASN A 238 16.21 15.63 -26.24
C ASN A 238 17.30 14.84 -25.47
N MET A 239 17.75 13.69 -25.98
CA MET A 239 18.92 12.98 -25.44
C MET A 239 20.15 13.89 -25.49
N ALA A 240 20.93 13.93 -24.42
CA ALA A 240 22.15 14.73 -24.35
C ALA A 240 23.24 14.21 -25.30
N ASP A 241 24.09 15.14 -25.77
CA ASP A 241 25.33 14.82 -26.47
C ASP A 241 26.39 14.31 -25.48
N ALA A 242 26.17 13.08 -24.99
CA ALA A 242 27.01 12.43 -24.01
C ALA A 242 27.17 10.95 -24.41
N PRO A 243 28.31 10.56 -25.04
CA PRO A 243 28.57 9.16 -25.34
C PRO A 243 28.65 8.35 -24.04
N ILE A 244 28.49 7.03 -24.13
CA ILE A 244 28.70 6.17 -22.97
C ILE A 244 30.13 6.37 -22.44
N TYR A 245 30.25 6.88 -21.21
CA TYR A 245 31.49 7.42 -20.66
C TYR A 245 31.97 6.67 -19.41
N LEU A 246 33.29 6.66 -19.20
CA LEU A 246 33.88 6.17 -17.95
C LEU A 246 33.57 7.20 -16.87
N ASN A 247 32.78 6.81 -15.87
CA ASN A 247 32.48 7.66 -14.73
C ASN A 247 33.61 7.54 -13.70
N ALA A 248 34.07 8.68 -13.20
CA ALA A 248 35.16 8.73 -12.23
C ALA A 248 34.81 7.93 -10.97
N SER A 249 35.81 7.23 -10.43
CA SER A 249 35.77 6.56 -9.13
C SER A 249 36.99 6.95 -8.30
N GLN A 250 36.92 6.79 -6.98
CA GLN A 250 38.00 7.19 -6.06
C GLN A 250 38.33 6.03 -5.10
N PRO A 251 39.49 5.35 -5.27
CA PRO A 251 40.43 5.47 -6.39
C PRO A 251 39.78 5.02 -7.71
N GLN A 252 40.35 5.46 -8.85
CA GLN A 252 39.83 5.04 -10.15
C GLN A 252 39.98 3.53 -10.33
N ASN A 253 38.87 2.84 -10.60
CA ASN A 253 38.91 1.43 -10.95
C ASN A 253 39.80 1.22 -12.19
N GLN A 254 40.65 0.20 -12.13
CA GLN A 254 41.45 -0.22 -13.28
C GLN A 254 40.53 -0.79 -14.37
N ILE A 255 40.70 -0.30 -15.60
CA ILE A 255 40.01 -0.80 -16.80
C ILE A 255 41.01 -1.63 -17.59
N GLN A 256 40.82 -2.95 -17.59
CA GLN A 256 41.78 -3.92 -18.12
C GLN A 256 41.70 -4.07 -19.64
N TRP A 257 40.50 -3.95 -20.22
CA TRP A 257 40.26 -4.26 -21.64
C TRP A 257 39.88 -3.03 -22.47
N GLY A 258 40.11 -1.84 -21.91
CA GLY A 258 39.85 -0.56 -22.58
C GLY A 258 38.37 -0.28 -22.84
N ARG A 259 38.13 0.73 -23.69
CA ARG A 259 36.78 1.16 -24.05
C ARG A 259 36.18 0.20 -25.10
N ARG A 260 35.02 -0.40 -24.80
CA ARG A 260 34.36 -1.39 -25.68
C ARG A 260 32.87 -1.10 -25.79
N ILE A 261 32.53 -0.12 -26.61
CA ILE A 261 31.16 0.36 -26.82
C ILE A 261 30.96 0.44 -28.32
N TYR A 262 29.99 -0.33 -28.80
CA TYR A 262 29.77 -0.52 -30.22
C TYR A 262 28.33 -0.21 -30.62
N PHE A 263 28.18 0.49 -31.74
CA PHE A 263 26.93 0.92 -32.32
C PHE A 263 26.77 0.34 -33.72
N TYR A 264 25.52 0.02 -34.07
CA TYR A 264 25.14 -0.34 -35.42
C TYR A 264 23.72 0.13 -35.72
N ASN A 265 23.56 0.93 -36.77
CA ASN A 265 22.28 1.41 -37.26
C ASN A 265 21.47 2.11 -36.15
N CYS A 266 22.17 2.92 -35.36
CA CYS A 266 21.63 3.64 -34.22
C CYS A 266 21.26 5.06 -34.63
N HIS A 267 20.02 5.48 -34.35
CA HIS A 267 19.52 6.77 -34.80
C HIS A 267 18.91 7.59 -33.70
N LYS A 268 19.13 8.90 -33.75
CA LYS A 268 18.55 9.89 -32.86
C LYS A 268 17.59 10.79 -33.63
N ASP A 269 16.42 11.03 -33.06
CA ASP A 269 15.48 12.00 -33.59
C ASP A 269 16.13 13.39 -33.68
N GLY A 270 15.99 14.04 -34.85
CA GLY A 270 16.59 15.34 -35.11
C GLY A 270 18.08 15.32 -35.45
N GLY A 271 18.66 14.15 -35.75
CA GLY A 271 20.02 14.00 -36.27
C GLY A 271 20.95 13.26 -35.31
N ASP A 272 21.81 12.43 -35.89
CA ASP A 272 22.74 11.57 -35.17
C ASP A 272 23.97 12.34 -34.69
N TYR A 273 24.40 12.05 -33.46
CA TYR A 273 25.71 12.48 -33.00
C TYR A 273 26.81 11.68 -33.69
N GLY A 274 27.98 12.29 -33.90
CA GLY A 274 29.11 11.62 -34.57
C GLY A 274 29.54 10.32 -33.88
N TRP A 275 29.40 10.24 -32.55
CA TRP A 275 29.74 9.04 -31.77
C TRP A 275 28.69 7.91 -31.86
N LEU A 276 27.56 8.10 -32.55
CA LEU A 276 26.60 7.04 -32.87
C LEU A 276 26.95 6.29 -34.18
N ALA A 277 28.00 6.72 -34.88
CA ALA A 277 28.43 6.08 -36.12
C ALA A 277 28.70 4.58 -35.91
N ASN A 278 28.39 3.79 -36.96
CA ASN A 278 28.65 2.36 -36.96
C ASN A 278 30.14 2.08 -36.70
N ASN A 279 30.42 1.27 -35.68
CA ASN A 279 31.80 0.92 -35.31
C ASN A 279 31.95 -0.55 -34.86
N LEU A 280 31.03 -1.44 -35.26
CA LEU A 280 31.13 -2.88 -34.94
C LEU A 280 32.46 -3.52 -35.37
N THR A 281 33.07 -3.02 -36.43
CA THR A 281 34.38 -3.50 -36.91
C THR A 281 35.49 -3.32 -35.87
N GLU A 282 35.36 -2.38 -34.94
CA GLU A 282 36.27 -2.20 -33.81
C GLU A 282 36.15 -3.31 -32.76
N ALA A 283 35.04 -4.05 -32.73
CA ALA A 283 34.85 -5.21 -31.86
C ALA A 283 35.44 -6.50 -32.47
N GLY A 284 35.53 -6.55 -33.80
CA GLY A 284 36.04 -7.69 -34.57
C GLY A 284 35.61 -7.59 -36.03
N THR A 285 36.48 -7.96 -36.96
CA THR A 285 36.26 -7.80 -38.41
C THR A 285 35.16 -8.70 -38.97
N ASP A 286 34.83 -9.79 -38.27
CA ASP A 286 33.87 -10.80 -38.72
C ASP A 286 32.48 -10.67 -38.04
N LEU A 287 32.26 -9.64 -37.23
CA LEU A 287 31.00 -9.45 -36.51
C LEU A 287 29.92 -8.88 -37.42
N VAL A 288 28.85 -9.64 -37.62
CA VAL A 288 27.68 -9.21 -38.40
C VAL A 288 26.51 -8.96 -37.45
N ALA A 289 25.96 -7.73 -37.47
CA ALA A 289 24.92 -7.28 -36.53
C ALA A 289 23.72 -8.22 -36.38
N LYS A 290 23.34 -8.94 -37.45
CA LYS A 290 22.23 -9.90 -37.42
C LYS A 290 22.49 -11.09 -36.48
N ASP A 291 23.75 -11.49 -36.35
CA ASP A 291 24.19 -12.68 -35.60
C ASP A 291 24.39 -12.39 -34.11
N LEU A 292 24.42 -11.11 -33.71
CA LEU A 292 24.44 -10.67 -32.31
C LEU A 292 23.03 -10.81 -31.71
N ASN A 293 22.67 -12.05 -31.39
CA ASN A 293 21.41 -12.45 -30.76
C ASN A 293 21.66 -13.10 -29.37
N ALA A 294 20.61 -13.55 -28.70
CA ALA A 294 20.74 -14.17 -27.38
C ALA A 294 21.62 -15.44 -27.38
N ASP A 295 21.55 -16.27 -28.43
CA ASP A 295 22.38 -17.47 -28.57
C ASP A 295 23.88 -17.10 -28.63
N TRP A 296 24.23 -16.04 -29.37
CA TRP A 296 25.59 -15.51 -29.41
C TRP A 296 26.04 -14.93 -28.06
N VAL A 297 25.18 -14.15 -27.40
CA VAL A 297 25.50 -13.57 -26.08
C VAL A 297 25.75 -14.64 -25.04
N PHE A 298 24.99 -15.75 -25.08
CA PHE A 298 25.08 -16.83 -24.11
C PHE A 298 25.88 -18.05 -24.61
N HIS A 299 26.64 -17.92 -25.71
CA HIS A 299 27.47 -18.96 -26.31
C HIS A 299 26.74 -20.28 -26.60
N GLY A 300 25.46 -20.23 -26.94
CA GLY A 300 24.61 -21.41 -27.13
C GLY A 300 24.39 -22.26 -25.87
N SER A 301 24.93 -21.85 -24.71
CA SER A 301 24.79 -22.56 -23.43
C SER A 301 23.38 -22.46 -22.85
N TRP A 302 22.61 -21.46 -23.29
CA TRP A 302 21.25 -21.22 -22.85
C TRP A 302 20.41 -20.59 -23.96
N LYS A 303 19.20 -21.13 -24.16
CA LYS A 303 18.26 -20.71 -25.20
C LYS A 303 16.97 -20.18 -24.59
N PRO A 304 16.95 -18.94 -24.05
CA PRO A 304 15.80 -18.40 -23.33
C PRO A 304 14.53 -18.33 -24.17
N GLU A 305 14.67 -18.20 -25.50
CA GLU A 305 13.55 -18.14 -26.44
C GLU A 305 12.80 -19.47 -26.57
N SER A 306 13.44 -20.58 -26.21
CA SER A 306 12.81 -21.91 -26.22
C SER A 306 11.94 -22.19 -24.99
N ILE A 307 12.06 -21.37 -23.94
CA ILE A 307 11.35 -21.53 -22.66
C ILE A 307 10.09 -20.67 -22.70
N SER A 308 8.90 -21.27 -22.84
CA SER A 308 7.62 -20.55 -22.92
C SER A 308 6.52 -21.24 -22.11
N PHE A 309 5.64 -20.44 -21.49
CA PHE A 309 4.53 -20.92 -20.65
C PHE A 309 3.14 -20.40 -21.09
N VAL A 310 3.07 -19.57 -22.15
CA VAL A 310 1.82 -18.99 -22.67
C VAL A 310 1.65 -19.35 -24.15
N LYS A 311 0.51 -19.96 -24.52
CA LYS A 311 0.23 -20.43 -25.90
C LYS A 311 -0.06 -19.33 -26.94
N SER A 312 -0.07 -18.05 -26.57
CA SER A 312 -0.30 -16.95 -27.50
C SER A 312 0.50 -15.71 -27.12
N LYS A 313 1.48 -15.35 -27.96
CA LYS A 313 2.22 -14.08 -27.89
C LYS A 313 1.24 -12.92 -28.10
N PRO A 314 1.13 -11.92 -27.22
CA PRO A 314 0.57 -10.63 -27.61
C PRO A 314 1.56 -9.95 -28.56
N ALA A 315 1.14 -9.71 -29.80
CA ALA A 315 1.95 -9.00 -30.79
C ALA A 315 2.02 -7.51 -30.42
N PHE A 316 3.23 -6.99 -30.21
CA PHE A 316 3.47 -5.56 -30.23
C PHE A 316 3.79 -5.12 -31.66
N SER A 317 3.01 -4.16 -32.16
CA SER A 317 3.42 -3.34 -33.31
C SER A 317 4.01 -2.05 -32.76
N VAL A 318 5.32 -1.87 -32.90
CA VAL A 318 5.98 -0.58 -32.65
C VAL A 318 5.60 0.35 -33.81
N VAL A 319 4.70 1.29 -33.56
CA VAL A 319 4.35 2.35 -34.51
C VAL A 319 5.21 3.58 -34.15
N PRO A 320 6.01 4.14 -35.08
CA PRO A 320 6.72 5.40 -34.84
C PRO A 320 5.72 6.51 -34.49
N ALA A 321 5.90 7.13 -33.33
CA ALA A 321 5.05 8.25 -32.91
C ALA A 321 5.41 9.51 -33.69
N VAL A 322 4.57 9.88 -34.66
CA VAL A 322 4.45 11.28 -35.08
C VAL A 322 3.72 12.01 -33.95
N TYR A 323 4.45 12.83 -33.20
CA TYR A 323 3.89 13.65 -32.14
C TYR A 323 2.90 14.67 -32.73
N LYS A 324 1.60 14.47 -32.47
CA LYS A 324 0.65 15.57 -32.35
C LYS A 324 0.57 15.95 -30.89
N THR A 325 0.93 17.18 -30.56
CA THR A 325 0.72 17.78 -29.25
C THR A 325 -0.75 17.68 -28.88
N ALA A 326 -1.07 16.89 -27.86
CA ALA A 326 -2.37 16.91 -27.23
C ALA A 326 -2.57 18.28 -26.55
N PRO A 327 -3.79 18.85 -26.57
CA PRO A 327 -4.08 20.06 -25.81
C PRO A 327 -3.89 19.80 -24.32
N SER A 328 -3.38 20.81 -23.61
CA SER A 328 -3.22 20.83 -22.16
C SER A 328 -4.49 20.31 -21.46
N PRO A 329 -4.41 19.35 -20.53
CA PRO A 329 -5.56 18.97 -19.75
C PRO A 329 -6.05 20.19 -18.96
N GLN A 330 -7.31 20.57 -19.14
CA GLN A 330 -7.99 21.50 -18.24
C GLN A 330 -7.74 21.03 -16.81
N GLN A 331 -7.22 21.93 -15.95
CA GLN A 331 -6.98 21.60 -14.55
C GLN A 331 -8.29 21.08 -13.94
N PRO A 332 -8.27 19.90 -13.30
CA PRO A 332 -9.48 19.34 -12.70
C PRO A 332 -10.01 20.29 -11.63
N SER A 333 -11.34 20.40 -11.51
CA SER A 333 -11.99 21.18 -10.47
C SER A 333 -11.50 20.74 -9.08
N ILE A 334 -11.25 21.71 -8.20
CA ILE A 334 -10.72 21.47 -6.85
C ILE A 334 -11.80 21.70 -5.80
N ASP A 335 -11.77 20.89 -4.73
CA ASP A 335 -12.58 21.05 -3.53
C ASP A 335 -11.65 21.39 -2.36
N SER A 336 -11.87 22.54 -1.72
CA SER A 336 -10.93 23.09 -0.73
C SER A 336 -10.84 22.26 0.56
N ILE A 337 -11.90 21.52 0.91
CA ILE A 337 -11.88 20.62 2.06
C ILE A 337 -11.17 19.32 1.67
N ALA A 338 -11.43 18.81 0.46
CA ALA A 338 -10.76 17.64 -0.07
C ALA A 338 -9.24 17.86 -0.17
N GLU A 339 -8.78 19.03 -0.62
CA GLU A 339 -7.34 19.37 -0.64
C GLU A 339 -6.72 19.27 0.75
N LYS A 340 -7.39 19.75 1.79
CA LYS A 340 -6.88 19.62 3.16
C LYS A 340 -6.87 18.16 3.61
N MET A 341 -7.90 17.38 3.29
CA MET A 341 -7.90 15.95 3.60
C MET A 341 -6.74 15.22 2.90
N LEU A 342 -6.39 15.57 1.66
CA LEU A 342 -5.19 15.01 1.01
C LEU A 342 -3.91 15.31 1.81
N LEU A 343 -3.76 16.54 2.33
CA LEU A 343 -2.59 16.93 3.12
C LEU A 343 -2.44 16.10 4.39
N TYR A 344 -3.55 15.82 5.10
CA TYR A 344 -3.53 15.09 6.37
C TYR A 344 -3.50 13.56 6.22
N GLN A 345 -3.54 13.01 4.99
CA GLN A 345 -3.46 11.56 4.80
C GLN A 345 -2.04 11.07 5.14
N ARG A 346 -1.91 10.17 6.11
CA ARG A 346 -0.61 9.58 6.47
C ARG A 346 -0.12 8.66 5.35
N ALA A 347 1.19 8.40 5.33
CA ALA A 347 1.82 7.51 4.36
C ALA A 347 1.22 6.10 4.40
N VAL A 348 0.84 5.62 5.60
CA VAL A 348 0.15 4.34 5.81
C VAL A 348 -1.27 4.30 5.22
N GLY A 349 -1.84 5.45 4.84
CA GLY A 349 -3.09 5.59 4.11
C GLY A 349 -4.30 6.00 4.94
N GLY A 350 -4.23 5.92 6.26
CA GLY A 350 -5.26 6.44 7.16
C GLY A 350 -5.06 7.91 7.51
N TRP A 351 -5.96 8.44 8.34
CA TRP A 351 -5.93 9.82 8.82
C TRP A 351 -5.86 9.88 10.34
N PRO A 352 -5.17 10.89 10.90
CA PRO A 352 -5.24 11.14 12.33
C PRO A 352 -6.54 11.87 12.69
N LYS A 353 -6.97 11.77 13.94
CA LYS A 353 -8.09 12.58 14.46
C LYS A 353 -7.67 13.97 14.95
N ALA A 354 -6.38 14.11 15.26
CA ALA A 354 -5.76 15.30 15.84
C ALA A 354 -4.27 15.31 15.50
N VAL A 355 -3.70 16.51 15.38
CA VAL A 355 -2.25 16.72 15.21
C VAL A 355 -1.79 17.66 16.32
N ASN A 356 -0.72 17.29 17.03
CA ASN A 356 -0.25 18.02 18.22
C ASN A 356 -1.37 18.28 19.24
N GLU A 357 -2.18 17.25 19.52
CA GLU A 357 -3.34 17.29 20.43
C GLU A 357 -4.50 18.20 19.99
N LEU A 358 -4.37 18.93 18.87
CA LEU A 358 -5.42 19.74 18.29
C LEU A 358 -6.27 18.90 17.34
N LYS A 359 -7.56 18.77 17.65
CA LYS A 359 -8.53 18.09 16.80
C LYS A 359 -8.54 18.69 15.39
N LEU A 360 -8.54 17.83 14.37
CA LEU A 360 -8.62 18.29 12.99
C LEU A 360 -9.96 18.98 12.72
N ASP A 361 -9.86 20.14 12.07
CA ASP A 361 -10.98 20.92 11.58
C ASP A 361 -10.65 21.39 10.16
N TYR A 362 -11.17 20.67 9.16
CA TYR A 362 -10.94 20.97 7.75
C TYR A 362 -11.64 22.25 7.28
N GLN A 363 -12.49 22.90 8.09
CA GLN A 363 -13.05 24.21 7.74
C GLN A 363 -12.03 25.33 7.95
N LYS A 364 -11.13 25.18 8.94
CA LYS A 364 -10.12 26.20 9.22
C LYS A 364 -9.12 26.33 8.06
N PRO A 365 -8.69 27.55 7.73
CA PRO A 365 -7.59 27.73 6.78
C PRO A 365 -6.31 27.12 7.37
N ILE A 366 -5.46 26.62 6.49
CA ILE A 366 -4.13 26.12 6.85
C ILE A 366 -3.09 27.04 6.21
N THR A 367 -2.12 27.50 6.98
CA THR A 367 -1.02 28.30 6.43
C THR A 367 -0.08 27.40 5.63
N ILE A 368 0.71 27.99 4.72
CA ILE A 368 1.72 27.23 3.96
C ILE A 368 2.70 26.51 4.89
N ALA A 369 3.11 27.16 5.99
CA ALA A 369 3.99 26.54 6.99
C ALA A 369 3.34 25.34 7.68
N GLN A 370 2.06 25.45 8.05
CA GLN A 370 1.31 24.33 8.63
C GLN A 370 1.13 23.19 7.63
N ALA A 371 0.80 23.48 6.37
CA ALA A 371 0.66 22.47 5.33
C ALA A 371 1.97 21.71 5.10
N LYS A 372 3.10 22.42 5.05
CA LYS A 372 4.44 21.80 4.97
C LYS A 372 4.74 20.92 6.19
N ALA A 373 4.46 21.41 7.39
CA ALA A 373 4.67 20.64 8.61
C ALA A 373 3.83 19.34 8.64
N VAL A 374 2.56 19.41 8.22
CA VAL A 374 1.68 18.24 8.14
C VAL A 374 2.17 17.21 7.11
N LEU A 375 2.64 17.67 5.95
CA LEU A 375 3.21 16.79 4.92
C LEU A 375 4.52 16.12 5.38
N ALA A 376 5.41 16.87 6.03
CA ALA A 376 6.64 16.35 6.61
C ALA A 376 6.37 15.30 7.70
N ASP A 377 5.26 15.47 8.44
CA ASP A 377 4.78 14.56 9.47
C ASP A 377 3.95 13.36 8.91
N SER A 378 3.93 13.15 7.60
CA SER A 378 3.10 12.12 6.97
C SER A 378 3.42 10.68 7.41
N MET A 379 4.62 10.42 7.92
CA MET A 379 5.04 9.11 8.46
C MET A 379 4.61 8.86 9.91
N HIS A 380 3.94 9.82 10.57
CA HIS A 380 3.49 9.66 11.95
C HIS A 380 2.50 8.49 12.09
N LEU A 381 2.61 7.75 13.19
CA LEU A 381 1.85 6.52 13.45
C LEU A 381 0.46 6.77 14.07
N ASP A 382 -0.06 8.00 13.95
CA ASP A 382 -1.29 8.47 14.60
C ASP A 382 -2.56 8.28 13.75
N ALA A 383 -2.45 7.61 12.60
CA ALA A 383 -3.60 7.20 11.81
C ALA A 383 -4.54 6.30 12.64
N THR A 384 -5.84 6.60 12.60
CA THR A 384 -6.81 6.02 13.52
C THR A 384 -8.19 5.90 12.90
N PHE A 385 -9.01 5.03 13.49
CA PHE A 385 -10.44 4.91 13.22
C PHE A 385 -11.29 5.60 14.30
N ASP A 386 -10.65 6.17 15.32
CA ASP A 386 -11.29 6.85 16.45
C ASP A 386 -11.91 8.18 16.01
N ASN A 387 -13.06 8.56 16.60
CA ASN A 387 -13.78 9.80 16.26
C ASN A 387 -14.04 10.00 14.75
N GLU A 388 -14.41 8.91 14.07
CA GLU A 388 -14.68 8.84 12.63
C GLU A 388 -13.48 9.12 11.72
N ALA A 389 -12.27 9.32 12.27
CA ALA A 389 -11.07 9.51 11.47
C ALA A 389 -10.88 8.34 10.50
N THR A 390 -10.25 8.62 9.35
CA THR A 390 -10.16 7.76 8.19
C THR A 390 -11.51 7.57 7.47
N SER A 391 -12.57 7.19 8.18
CA SER A 391 -13.86 6.90 7.56
C SER A 391 -14.58 8.14 7.03
N ARG A 392 -14.50 9.27 7.75
CA ARG A 392 -15.03 10.57 7.34
C ARG A 392 -14.32 11.06 6.08
N GLU A 393 -13.00 10.98 6.07
CA GLU A 393 -12.17 11.44 4.97
C GLU A 393 -12.38 10.61 3.70
N ILE A 394 -12.45 9.28 3.80
CA ILE A 394 -12.78 8.39 2.68
C ILE A 394 -14.14 8.79 2.06
N LYS A 395 -15.20 8.92 2.88
CA LYS A 395 -16.55 9.25 2.38
C LYS A 395 -16.59 10.64 1.74
N TYR A 396 -15.93 11.63 2.34
CA TYR A 396 -15.88 12.98 1.82
C TYR A 396 -15.11 13.04 0.48
N LEU A 397 -13.91 12.45 0.42
CA LEU A 397 -13.09 12.42 -0.79
C LEU A 397 -13.76 11.66 -1.93
N MET A 398 -14.52 10.60 -1.62
CA MET A 398 -15.32 9.87 -2.62
C MET A 398 -16.40 10.79 -3.21
N THR A 399 -17.12 11.53 -2.36
CA THR A 399 -18.12 12.52 -2.79
C THR A 399 -17.47 13.64 -3.62
N ALA A 400 -16.32 14.16 -3.19
CA ALA A 400 -15.58 15.18 -3.90
C ALA A 400 -15.09 14.69 -5.27
N TYR A 401 -14.61 13.45 -5.37
CA TYR A 401 -14.24 12.83 -6.64
C TYR A 401 -15.43 12.73 -7.59
N VAL A 402 -16.57 12.22 -7.13
CA VAL A 402 -17.79 12.10 -7.96
C VAL A 402 -18.21 13.46 -8.51
N LYS A 403 -18.06 14.53 -7.71
CA LYS A 403 -18.41 15.89 -8.11
C LYS A 403 -17.40 16.52 -9.08
N THR A 404 -16.11 16.25 -8.93
CA THR A 404 -15.04 17.01 -9.61
C THR A 404 -14.32 16.25 -10.73
N GLY A 405 -14.39 14.91 -10.73
CA GLY A 405 -13.58 14.05 -11.58
C GLY A 405 -12.08 14.04 -11.23
N ASN A 406 -11.66 14.67 -10.12
CA ASN A 406 -10.26 14.82 -9.76
C ASN A 406 -9.65 13.51 -9.25
N GLY A 407 -8.85 12.85 -10.09
CA GLY A 407 -8.25 11.54 -9.80
C GLY A 407 -7.40 11.46 -8.53
N ARG A 408 -6.89 12.59 -8.00
CA ARG A 408 -6.16 12.59 -6.71
C ARG A 408 -7.06 12.21 -5.54
N TYR A 409 -8.32 12.64 -5.55
CA TYR A 409 -9.29 12.29 -4.50
C TYR A 409 -9.62 10.80 -4.55
N LEU A 410 -9.79 10.23 -5.76
CA LEU A 410 -9.99 8.80 -5.92
C LEU A 410 -8.77 7.99 -5.43
N ALA A 411 -7.55 8.40 -5.81
CA ALA A 411 -6.34 7.74 -5.35
C ALA A 411 -6.22 7.74 -3.82
N ALA A 412 -6.57 8.85 -3.16
CA ALA A 412 -6.57 8.94 -1.70
C ALA A 412 -7.66 8.06 -1.05
N VAL A 413 -8.85 7.98 -1.66
CA VAL A 413 -9.93 7.05 -1.25
C VAL A 413 -9.43 5.61 -1.30
N GLU A 414 -8.87 5.19 -2.42
CA GLU A 414 -8.37 3.83 -2.62
C GLU A 414 -7.22 3.49 -1.66
N LYS A 415 -6.33 4.46 -1.39
CA LYS A 415 -5.28 4.33 -0.37
C LYS A 415 -5.87 4.20 1.05
N GLY A 416 -6.95 4.90 1.35
CA GLY A 416 -7.70 4.77 2.60
C GLY A 416 -8.39 3.41 2.74
N ILE A 417 -9.00 2.89 1.67
CA ILE A 417 -9.60 1.55 1.65
C ILE A 417 -8.51 0.48 1.85
N ALA A 418 -7.36 0.62 1.19
CA ALA A 418 -6.23 -0.28 1.38
C ALA A 418 -5.70 -0.25 2.83
N TYR A 419 -5.66 0.93 3.46
CA TYR A 419 -5.36 1.06 4.89
C TYR A 419 -6.36 0.30 5.77
N CYS A 420 -7.67 0.48 5.52
CA CYS A 420 -8.72 -0.28 6.21
C CYS A 420 -8.48 -1.79 6.08
N LEU A 421 -8.26 -2.30 4.87
CA LEU A 421 -8.06 -3.74 4.65
C LEU A 421 -6.79 -4.27 5.34
N ARG A 422 -5.68 -3.53 5.33
CA ARG A 422 -4.42 -3.93 6.01
C ARG A 422 -4.51 -3.91 7.52
N ALA A 423 -5.31 -3.01 8.08
CA ALA A 423 -5.47 -2.89 9.53
C ALA A 423 -6.30 -4.03 10.15
N GLN A 424 -7.02 -4.82 9.34
CA GLN A 424 -7.81 -5.94 9.85
C GLN A 424 -6.90 -7.01 10.47
N ASN A 425 -7.15 -7.36 11.72
CA ASN A 425 -6.38 -8.38 12.42
C ASN A 425 -6.80 -9.80 12.02
N ALA A 426 -6.01 -10.80 12.46
CA ALA A 426 -6.25 -12.21 12.13
C ALA A 426 -7.59 -12.77 12.64
N LYS A 427 -8.20 -12.16 13.66
CA LYS A 427 -9.52 -12.52 14.18
C LYS A 427 -10.67 -11.75 13.51
N GLY A 428 -10.37 -10.89 12.55
CA GLY A 428 -11.36 -10.17 11.74
C GLY A 428 -11.79 -8.81 12.28
N GLY A 429 -11.27 -8.39 13.43
CA GLY A 429 -11.54 -7.07 14.01
C GLY A 429 -10.54 -6.00 13.60
N TRP A 430 -10.81 -4.75 13.97
CA TRP A 430 -9.93 -3.61 13.70
C TRP A 430 -9.39 -2.98 14.98
N PRO A 431 -8.11 -2.57 15.00
CA PRO A 431 -7.56 -1.78 16.10
C PRO A 431 -8.15 -0.37 16.13
N GLN A 432 -7.94 0.38 17.21
CA GLN A 432 -8.27 1.81 17.24
C GLN A 432 -7.27 2.62 16.40
N TYR A 433 -5.97 2.29 16.47
CA TYR A 433 -4.89 2.90 15.67
C TYR A 433 -4.16 1.84 14.87
N PHE A 434 -3.62 2.23 13.70
CA PHE A 434 -2.73 1.38 12.93
C PHE A 434 -1.69 2.25 12.23
N PRO A 435 -0.37 1.95 12.35
CA PRO A 435 0.23 0.74 12.89
C PRO A 435 0.58 0.79 14.40
N ASP A 436 0.25 1.88 15.11
CA ASP A 436 0.51 2.00 16.55
C ASP A 436 -0.28 0.95 17.35
N LYS A 437 0.45 0.13 18.12
CA LYS A 437 -0.08 -0.94 18.95
C LYS A 437 0.04 -0.68 20.45
N SER A 438 0.41 0.53 20.84
CA SER A 438 0.56 0.88 22.25
C SER A 438 -0.77 0.77 22.99
N ILE A 439 -0.71 0.34 24.26
CA ILE A 439 -1.85 0.32 25.19
C ILE A 439 -3.11 -0.35 24.59
N TYR A 440 -4.30 0.20 24.87
CA TYR A 440 -5.56 -0.26 24.30
C TYR A 440 -5.72 0.01 22.80
N ARG A 441 -4.80 0.73 22.14
CA ARG A 441 -4.95 1.12 20.73
C ARG A 441 -4.94 -0.06 19.76
N ALA A 442 -4.34 -1.18 20.17
CA ALA A 442 -4.28 -2.42 19.38
C ALA A 442 -5.52 -3.31 19.51
N GLN A 443 -6.42 -3.04 20.47
CA GLN A 443 -7.59 -3.87 20.74
C GLN A 443 -8.61 -3.81 19.62
N ILE A 444 -9.40 -4.87 19.44
CA ILE A 444 -10.57 -4.81 18.55
C ILE A 444 -11.50 -3.73 19.08
N THR A 445 -11.73 -2.68 18.30
CA THR A 445 -12.35 -1.44 18.80
C THR A 445 -13.70 -1.19 18.13
N TYR A 446 -14.77 -1.35 18.91
CA TYR A 446 -16.09 -0.87 18.56
C TYR A 446 -16.36 0.55 19.04
N ASN A 447 -15.59 1.04 20.03
CA ASN A 447 -15.67 2.40 20.56
C ASN A 447 -15.77 3.46 19.44
N ASP A 448 -16.68 4.40 19.62
CA ASP A 448 -16.99 5.48 18.68
C ASP A 448 -17.29 4.97 17.25
N ASN A 449 -17.90 3.79 17.16
CA ASN A 449 -18.16 3.05 15.92
C ASN A 449 -16.93 2.81 15.03
N ALA A 450 -15.70 2.79 15.58
CA ALA A 450 -14.47 2.68 14.80
C ALA A 450 -14.50 1.52 13.78
N MET A 451 -14.70 0.29 14.24
CA MET A 451 -14.85 -0.88 13.36
C MET A 451 -16.11 -0.80 12.48
N VAL A 452 -17.24 -0.35 13.01
CA VAL A 452 -18.53 -0.30 12.28
C VAL A 452 -18.46 0.68 11.10
N ASN A 453 -17.75 1.79 11.24
CA ASN A 453 -17.56 2.77 10.18
C ASN A 453 -16.73 2.22 9.01
N VAL A 454 -15.69 1.44 9.31
CA VAL A 454 -14.93 0.70 8.29
C VAL A 454 -15.85 -0.28 7.58
N LEU A 455 -16.61 -1.08 8.33
CA LEU A 455 -17.52 -2.08 7.77
C LEU A 455 -18.58 -1.48 6.85
N ASN A 456 -19.10 -0.30 7.18
CA ASN A 456 -20.05 0.39 6.31
C ASN A 456 -19.42 0.85 4.99
N ILE A 457 -18.16 1.30 4.99
CA ILE A 457 -17.43 1.62 3.74
C ILE A 457 -17.27 0.35 2.90
N LEU A 458 -16.81 -0.74 3.51
CA LEU A 458 -16.63 -2.01 2.80
C LEU A 458 -17.96 -2.53 2.24
N ALA A 459 -19.07 -2.35 2.96
CA ALA A 459 -20.39 -2.75 2.48
C ALA A 459 -20.90 -1.85 1.35
N ASP A 460 -20.63 -0.54 1.39
CA ASP A 460 -20.94 0.37 0.28
C ASP A 460 -20.21 -0.04 -1.02
N ILE A 461 -18.96 -0.53 -0.91
CA ILE A 461 -18.20 -1.09 -2.04
C ILE A 461 -18.91 -2.30 -2.65
N LEU A 462 -19.33 -3.27 -1.82
CA LEU A 462 -20.04 -4.46 -2.31
C LEU A 462 -21.41 -4.13 -2.92
N GLU A 463 -22.06 -3.10 -2.40
CA GLU A 463 -23.36 -2.66 -2.87
C GLU A 463 -23.27 -1.72 -4.08
N GLY A 464 -22.08 -1.25 -4.45
CA GLY A 464 -21.88 -0.26 -5.51
C GLY A 464 -22.61 1.05 -5.21
N LYS A 465 -22.57 1.51 -3.96
CA LYS A 465 -23.28 2.72 -3.50
C LYS A 465 -22.31 3.84 -3.16
N ASN A 466 -22.84 5.06 -3.00
CA ASN A 466 -22.10 6.23 -2.51
C ASN A 466 -20.85 6.58 -3.34
N GLY A 467 -20.84 6.25 -4.64
CA GLY A 467 -19.73 6.51 -5.55
C GLY A 467 -18.68 5.40 -5.57
N PHE A 468 -18.77 4.41 -4.69
CA PHE A 468 -17.80 3.32 -4.62
C PHE A 468 -17.87 2.36 -5.81
N GLU A 469 -18.89 2.45 -6.68
CA GLU A 469 -18.89 1.77 -7.98
C GLU A 469 -17.80 2.28 -8.95
N LYS A 470 -17.14 3.41 -8.64
CA LYS A 470 -16.08 4.02 -9.46
C LYS A 470 -14.66 3.67 -9.02
N ILE A 471 -14.48 3.00 -7.87
CA ILE A 471 -13.15 2.60 -7.41
C ILE A 471 -12.65 1.38 -8.20
N ASN A 472 -11.37 1.08 -8.05
CA ASN A 472 -10.78 -0.13 -8.61
C ASN A 472 -11.54 -1.39 -8.14
N PRO A 473 -12.07 -2.22 -9.06
CA PRO A 473 -12.88 -3.38 -8.71
C PRO A 473 -12.11 -4.44 -7.89
N VAL A 474 -10.78 -4.35 -7.79
CA VAL A 474 -9.96 -5.21 -6.91
C VAL A 474 -10.39 -5.14 -5.44
N PHE A 475 -10.99 -4.02 -5.00
CA PHE A 475 -11.44 -3.86 -3.62
C PHE A 475 -12.72 -4.64 -3.31
N VAL A 476 -13.50 -5.06 -4.30
CA VAL A 476 -14.76 -5.80 -4.09
C VAL A 476 -14.52 -7.15 -3.39
N PRO A 477 -13.74 -8.11 -3.94
CA PRO A 477 -13.52 -9.40 -3.28
C PRO A 477 -12.76 -9.27 -1.96
N ALA A 478 -11.88 -8.26 -1.82
CA ALA A 478 -11.17 -8.00 -0.57
C ALA A 478 -12.13 -7.50 0.53
N SER A 479 -13.06 -6.62 0.18
CA SER A 479 -14.10 -6.10 1.07
C SER A 479 -15.06 -7.21 1.52
N GLU A 480 -15.45 -8.10 0.61
CA GLU A 480 -16.30 -9.26 0.91
C GLU A 480 -15.64 -10.18 1.95
N MET A 481 -14.38 -10.54 1.71
CA MET A 481 -13.62 -11.39 2.64
C MET A 481 -13.44 -10.70 4.00
N ALA A 482 -13.14 -9.41 4.01
CA ALA A 482 -12.97 -8.65 5.24
C ALA A 482 -14.28 -8.58 6.04
N ILE A 483 -15.42 -8.33 5.40
CA ILE A 483 -16.75 -8.34 6.04
C ILE A 483 -17.06 -9.71 6.62
N LYS A 484 -16.79 -10.80 5.89
CA LYS A 484 -17.02 -12.15 6.40
C LYS A 484 -16.27 -12.41 7.71
N LYS A 485 -14.97 -12.13 7.74
CA LYS A 485 -14.14 -12.25 8.95
C LYS A 485 -14.64 -11.33 10.07
N ALA A 486 -15.11 -10.15 9.73
CA ALA A 486 -15.64 -9.20 10.70
C ALA A 486 -16.95 -9.66 11.34
N ILE A 487 -17.84 -10.28 10.57
CA ILE A 487 -19.07 -10.88 11.08
C ILE A 487 -18.70 -12.03 12.02
N ASP A 488 -17.77 -12.91 11.63
CA ASP A 488 -17.28 -13.97 12.52
C ASP A 488 -16.70 -13.39 13.82
N CYS A 489 -15.93 -12.30 13.72
CA CYS A 489 -15.42 -11.57 14.88
C CYS A 489 -16.56 -11.06 15.77
N ILE A 490 -17.55 -10.38 15.20
CA ILE A 490 -18.70 -9.81 15.92
C ILE A 490 -19.49 -10.89 16.65
N ILE A 491 -19.77 -12.02 15.99
CA ILE A 491 -20.50 -13.13 16.61
C ILE A 491 -19.70 -13.71 17.77
N ASN A 492 -18.39 -13.89 17.61
CA ASN A 492 -17.53 -14.46 18.65
C ASN A 492 -17.21 -13.50 19.79
N THR A 493 -17.40 -12.20 19.62
CA THR A 493 -17.23 -11.20 20.68
C THR A 493 -18.54 -10.88 21.40
N GLN A 494 -19.70 -11.36 20.94
CA GLN A 494 -20.96 -11.11 21.64
C GLN A 494 -20.94 -11.72 23.04
N ILE A 495 -21.20 -10.90 24.06
CA ILE A 495 -21.01 -11.29 25.46
C ILE A 495 -22.12 -12.25 25.88
N LYS A 496 -21.73 -13.38 26.46
CA LYS A 496 -22.63 -14.39 27.00
C LYS A 496 -22.64 -14.34 28.53
N VAL A 497 -23.81 -14.14 29.12
CA VAL A 497 -24.03 -14.13 30.57
C VAL A 497 -25.00 -15.25 30.92
N ASN A 498 -24.59 -16.17 31.79
CA ASN A 498 -25.42 -17.30 32.26
C ASN A 498 -26.12 -18.05 31.12
N GLY A 499 -25.38 -18.37 30.04
CA GLY A 499 -25.94 -19.08 28.90
C GLY A 499 -26.62 -18.19 27.84
N THR A 500 -26.91 -16.93 28.15
CA THR A 500 -27.69 -16.01 27.29
C THR A 500 -26.79 -14.97 26.62
N LEU A 501 -26.90 -14.81 25.30
CA LEU A 501 -26.20 -13.74 24.58
C LEU A 501 -26.80 -12.38 24.94
N THR A 502 -25.95 -11.36 24.98
CA THR A 502 -26.34 -9.99 25.34
C THR A 502 -25.95 -9.05 24.19
N ALA A 503 -25.07 -8.08 24.45
CA ALA A 503 -24.53 -7.15 23.47
C ALA A 503 -22.98 -7.20 23.50
N TRP A 504 -22.31 -6.09 23.20
CA TRP A 504 -20.85 -6.05 23.04
C TRP A 504 -20.18 -5.04 23.98
N CYS A 505 -18.93 -5.31 24.35
CA CYS A 505 -18.00 -4.34 24.94
C CYS A 505 -17.55 -3.32 23.89
N THR A 506 -17.02 -2.19 24.37
CA THR A 506 -16.43 -1.18 23.50
C THR A 506 -15.09 -1.63 22.88
N GLN A 507 -14.38 -2.54 23.54
CA GLN A 507 -13.14 -3.12 23.03
C GLN A 507 -12.85 -4.53 23.56
N TYR A 508 -12.07 -5.28 22.78
CA TYR A 508 -11.73 -6.68 23.04
C TYR A 508 -10.27 -6.98 22.72
N ASN A 509 -9.71 -7.96 23.43
CA ASN A 509 -8.39 -8.50 23.12
C ASN A 509 -8.36 -9.06 21.67
N PRO A 510 -7.38 -8.69 20.82
CA PRO A 510 -7.35 -9.08 19.42
C PRO A 510 -6.96 -10.56 19.19
N ILE A 511 -6.56 -11.27 20.25
CA ILE A 511 -6.16 -12.68 20.22
C ILE A 511 -7.24 -13.55 20.88
N THR A 512 -7.64 -13.21 22.11
CA THR A 512 -8.54 -14.04 22.93
C THR A 512 -10.02 -13.71 22.73
N LEU A 513 -10.35 -12.56 22.14
CA LEU A 513 -11.72 -12.05 21.98
C LEU A 513 -12.47 -11.80 23.31
N VAL A 514 -11.75 -11.70 24.42
CA VAL A 514 -12.32 -11.35 25.72
C VAL A 514 -12.47 -9.83 25.83
N PRO A 515 -13.57 -9.30 26.43
CA PRO A 515 -13.72 -7.88 26.74
C PRO A 515 -12.52 -7.32 27.51
N GLU A 516 -12.00 -6.17 27.11
CA GLU A 516 -10.92 -5.49 27.81
C GLU A 516 -11.29 -4.04 28.16
N MET A 517 -10.59 -3.45 29.13
CA MET A 517 -10.70 -2.03 29.42
C MET A 517 -9.88 -1.20 28.43
N ALA A 518 -10.25 0.07 28.27
CA ALA A 518 -9.48 1.06 27.50
C ALA A 518 -8.86 2.11 28.43
N ARG A 519 -9.43 3.31 28.49
CA ARG A 519 -9.01 4.34 29.46
C ARG A 519 -9.42 3.91 30.87
N LYS A 520 -8.82 4.51 31.91
CA LYS A 520 -9.09 4.17 33.32
C LYS A 520 -10.59 4.13 33.67
N PHE A 521 -11.38 5.00 33.05
CA PHE A 521 -12.83 5.10 33.26
C PHE A 521 -13.68 4.27 32.27
N GLU A 522 -13.06 3.42 31.44
CA GLU A 522 -13.72 2.57 30.45
C GLU A 522 -13.41 1.10 30.73
N LEU A 523 -13.98 0.61 31.83
CA LEU A 523 -13.80 -0.77 32.29
C LEU A 523 -14.44 -1.77 31.31
N ALA A 524 -13.93 -3.01 31.31
CA ALA A 524 -14.54 -4.10 30.57
C ALA A 524 -16.01 -4.28 31.00
N SER A 525 -16.94 -4.08 30.07
CA SER A 525 -18.37 -3.94 30.36
C SER A 525 -19.20 -4.17 29.09
N ILE A 526 -20.51 -4.40 29.24
CA ILE A 526 -21.44 -4.40 28.10
C ILE A 526 -21.77 -2.95 27.76
N SER A 527 -21.57 -2.54 26.51
CA SER A 527 -21.83 -1.18 26.05
C SER A 527 -23.17 -1.05 25.35
N ALA A 528 -24.04 -0.16 25.84
CA ALA A 528 -25.29 0.11 25.13
C ALA A 528 -25.07 0.96 23.87
N ASN A 529 -24.18 1.96 23.91
CA ASN A 529 -23.98 2.86 22.77
C ASN A 529 -23.38 2.13 21.56
N GLU A 530 -22.21 1.51 21.74
CA GLU A 530 -21.46 0.94 20.60
C GLU A 530 -22.15 -0.28 19.99
N SER A 531 -22.92 -1.01 20.81
CA SER A 531 -23.71 -2.15 20.34
C SER A 531 -24.79 -1.77 19.32
N VAL A 532 -25.28 -0.52 19.33
CA VAL A 532 -26.30 -0.07 18.36
C VAL A 532 -25.75 -0.10 16.93
N GLY A 533 -24.52 0.36 16.73
CA GLY A 533 -23.87 0.34 15.42
C GLY A 533 -23.62 -1.07 14.90
N ILE A 534 -23.22 -1.98 15.80
CA ILE A 534 -23.00 -3.40 15.49
C ILE A 534 -24.31 -4.05 15.03
N VAL A 535 -25.39 -3.89 15.78
CA VAL A 535 -26.70 -4.47 15.42
C VAL A 535 -27.19 -3.91 14.08
N ARG A 536 -27.04 -2.60 13.82
CA ARG A 536 -27.39 -2.01 12.53
C ARG A 536 -26.58 -2.59 11.37
N PHE A 537 -25.29 -2.82 11.58
CA PHE A 537 -24.46 -3.46 10.55
C PHE A 537 -24.86 -4.92 10.30
N LEU A 538 -25.18 -5.68 11.35
CA LEU A 538 -25.70 -7.05 11.22
C LEU A 538 -27.06 -7.07 10.50
N MET A 539 -27.94 -6.11 10.78
CA MET A 539 -29.23 -5.98 10.09
C MET A 539 -29.10 -5.55 8.62
N ARG A 540 -27.96 -4.98 8.22
CA ARG A 540 -27.68 -4.60 6.82
C ARG A 540 -27.46 -5.82 5.91
N GLN A 541 -27.14 -6.99 6.48
CA GLN A 541 -26.86 -8.19 5.69
C GLN A 541 -28.11 -8.65 4.95
N LYS A 542 -28.00 -8.85 3.62
CA LYS A 542 -29.15 -9.17 2.75
C LYS A 542 -29.77 -10.55 3.03
N GLN A 543 -28.96 -11.51 3.45
CA GLN A 543 -29.36 -12.87 3.78
C GLN A 543 -28.67 -13.26 5.10
N PRO A 544 -29.14 -12.73 6.23
CA PRO A 544 -28.50 -12.97 7.51
C PRO A 544 -28.65 -14.44 7.90
N SER A 545 -27.54 -15.09 8.27
CA SER A 545 -27.55 -16.46 8.80
C SER A 545 -28.27 -16.53 10.15
N ASP A 546 -28.66 -17.72 10.59
CA ASP A 546 -29.31 -17.90 11.90
C ASP A 546 -28.46 -17.38 13.06
N ALA A 547 -27.13 -17.49 12.96
CA ALA A 547 -26.21 -16.91 13.94
C ALA A 547 -26.33 -15.37 13.98
N ILE A 548 -26.41 -14.71 12.81
CA ILE A 548 -26.60 -13.26 12.72
C ILE A 548 -27.98 -12.86 13.26
N LYS A 549 -29.05 -13.59 12.87
CA LYS A 549 -30.41 -13.34 13.36
C LYS A 549 -30.46 -13.46 14.88
N ASN A 550 -29.95 -14.57 15.43
CA ASN A 550 -29.89 -14.80 16.87
C ASN A 550 -29.13 -13.67 17.59
N ALA A 551 -27.96 -13.28 17.08
CA ALA A 551 -27.18 -12.19 17.65
C ALA A 551 -27.95 -10.85 17.69
N ILE A 552 -28.71 -10.53 16.63
CA ILE A 552 -29.57 -9.35 16.57
C ILE A 552 -30.70 -9.47 17.62
N HIS A 553 -31.41 -10.59 17.66
CA HIS A 553 -32.54 -10.78 18.58
C HIS A 553 -32.11 -10.64 20.04
N THR A 554 -31.06 -11.34 20.45
CA THR A 554 -30.60 -11.32 21.83
C THR A 554 -30.06 -9.96 22.24
N ALA A 555 -29.44 -9.21 21.32
CA ALA A 555 -29.03 -7.83 21.58
C ALA A 555 -30.25 -6.89 21.76
N ILE A 556 -31.29 -7.04 20.94
CA ILE A 556 -32.54 -6.25 21.08
C ILE A 556 -33.25 -6.56 22.40
N GLU A 557 -33.38 -7.84 22.76
CA GLU A 557 -33.93 -8.25 24.05
C GLU A 557 -33.12 -7.70 25.22
N TRP A 558 -31.79 -7.73 25.11
CA TRP A 558 -30.91 -7.15 26.11
C TRP A 558 -31.13 -5.63 26.23
N PHE A 559 -31.22 -4.88 25.12
CA PHE A 559 -31.52 -3.46 25.19
C PHE A 559 -32.86 -3.18 25.87
N GLN A 560 -33.91 -3.97 25.60
CA GLN A 560 -35.20 -3.81 26.25
C GLN A 560 -35.12 -4.03 27.78
N LYS A 561 -34.35 -5.03 28.22
CA LYS A 561 -34.11 -5.32 29.65
C LYS A 561 -33.23 -4.26 30.33
N ALA A 562 -32.24 -3.73 29.62
CA ALA A 562 -31.29 -2.74 30.14
C ALA A 562 -31.89 -1.32 30.22
N ARG A 563 -33.06 -1.08 29.61
CA ARG A 563 -33.73 0.23 29.57
C ARG A 563 -34.09 0.72 30.98
N ILE A 564 -33.67 1.92 31.32
CA ILE A 564 -34.01 2.62 32.55
C ILE A 564 -35.13 3.60 32.24
N LYS A 565 -36.34 3.31 32.72
CA LYS A 565 -37.54 4.13 32.50
C LYS A 565 -37.69 5.19 33.58
N GLY A 566 -38.37 6.28 33.27
CA GLY A 566 -38.73 7.31 34.26
C GLY A 566 -37.63 8.33 34.51
N TYR A 567 -36.61 8.40 33.64
CA TYR A 567 -35.48 9.29 33.82
C TYR A 567 -34.98 9.89 32.51
N SER A 568 -34.51 11.13 32.60
CA SER A 568 -33.71 11.83 31.59
C SER A 568 -32.31 12.15 32.15
N TYR A 569 -31.33 12.38 31.28
CA TYR A 569 -29.97 12.76 31.68
C TYR A 569 -29.64 14.12 31.07
N GLN A 570 -29.52 15.14 31.92
CA GLN A 570 -29.48 16.54 31.46
C GLN A 570 -28.48 17.39 32.26
N ASP A 571 -27.98 18.44 31.60
CA ASP A 571 -27.22 19.50 32.27
C ASP A 571 -28.17 20.31 33.16
N ILE A 572 -27.77 20.56 34.40
CA ILE A 572 -28.47 21.42 35.36
C ILE A 572 -27.57 22.59 35.77
N ILE A 573 -28.17 23.70 36.18
CA ILE A 573 -27.45 24.81 36.80
C ILE A 573 -26.98 24.34 38.19
N SER A 574 -25.69 24.48 38.47
CA SER A 574 -25.08 24.12 39.76
C SER A 574 -23.96 25.11 40.06
N PRO A 575 -24.25 26.23 40.77
CA PRO A 575 -23.29 27.31 40.99
C PRO A 575 -22.03 26.88 41.74
N ASP A 576 -22.15 25.89 42.61
CA ASP A 576 -21.04 25.37 43.43
C ASP A 576 -20.10 24.43 42.65
N GLN A 577 -20.47 24.06 41.43
CA GLN A 577 -19.65 23.22 40.56
C GLN A 577 -18.84 24.06 39.57
N PRO A 578 -17.67 23.57 39.10
CA PRO A 578 -16.93 24.28 38.07
C PRO A 578 -17.79 24.56 36.83
N LYS A 579 -17.62 25.75 36.22
CA LYS A 579 -18.43 26.25 35.10
C LYS A 579 -19.93 26.40 35.39
N GLY A 580 -20.36 26.38 36.67
CA GLY A 580 -21.73 26.66 37.09
C GLY A 580 -22.77 25.61 36.67
N LYS A 581 -22.33 24.38 36.35
CA LYS A 581 -23.22 23.32 35.86
C LYS A 581 -22.82 21.93 36.36
N ASP A 582 -23.80 21.05 36.45
CA ASP A 582 -23.60 19.61 36.64
C ASP A 582 -24.43 18.82 35.62
N ARG A 583 -24.22 17.51 35.51
CA ARG A 583 -25.02 16.63 34.67
C ARG A 583 -25.56 15.48 35.51
N VAL A 584 -26.88 15.41 35.63
CA VAL A 584 -27.54 14.49 36.56
C VAL A 584 -28.68 13.73 35.89
N LEU A 585 -29.02 12.59 36.49
CA LEU A 585 -30.23 11.86 36.18
C LEU A 585 -31.41 12.56 36.85
N VAL A 586 -32.42 12.96 36.08
CA VAL A 586 -33.62 13.67 36.55
C VAL A 586 -34.84 12.80 36.30
N ALA A 587 -35.77 12.76 37.25
CA ALA A 587 -37.02 12.03 37.08
C ALA A 587 -37.85 12.63 35.93
N ASP A 588 -38.22 11.79 34.98
CA ASP A 588 -39.08 12.12 33.85
C ASP A 588 -39.86 10.86 33.46
N ALA A 589 -41.13 10.80 33.88
CA ALA A 589 -41.99 9.63 33.74
C ALA A 589 -42.17 9.15 32.29
N ASN A 590 -41.94 10.03 31.30
CA ASN A 590 -42.11 9.73 29.88
C ASN A 590 -40.79 9.41 29.18
N ALA A 591 -39.65 9.56 29.86
CA ALA A 591 -38.34 9.31 29.29
C ALA A 591 -37.81 7.91 29.61
N SER A 592 -36.86 7.48 28.79
CA SER A 592 -36.05 6.30 29.04
C SER A 592 -34.62 6.57 28.62
N VAL A 593 -33.68 6.06 29.39
CA VAL A 593 -32.25 6.11 29.09
C VAL A 593 -31.63 4.73 29.23
N TRP A 594 -30.42 4.60 28.69
CA TRP A 594 -29.52 3.49 28.92
C TRP A 594 -28.24 4.04 29.51
N SER A 595 -27.66 3.32 30.45
CA SER A 595 -26.26 3.56 30.82
C SER A 595 -25.37 3.27 29.62
N ARG A 596 -24.23 3.97 29.49
CA ARG A 596 -23.25 3.64 28.44
C ARG A 596 -22.63 2.28 28.69
N PHE A 597 -22.41 1.92 29.96
CA PHE A 597 -21.76 0.69 30.38
C PHE A 597 -22.62 -0.05 31.41
N TYR A 598 -22.63 -1.37 31.31
CA TYR A 598 -23.25 -2.29 32.25
C TYR A 598 -22.23 -3.33 32.69
N GLU A 599 -22.20 -3.64 33.99
CA GLU A 599 -21.36 -4.70 34.52
C GLU A 599 -21.73 -6.05 33.90
N ILE A 600 -20.71 -6.76 33.40
CA ILE A 600 -20.86 -8.14 32.92
C ILE A 600 -21.30 -9.01 34.11
N GLU A 601 -22.17 -9.99 33.88
CA GLU A 601 -22.81 -10.86 34.89
C GLU A 601 -24.06 -10.25 35.53
N THR A 602 -23.97 -9.08 36.16
CA THR A 602 -25.10 -8.51 36.94
C THR A 602 -26.03 -7.64 36.11
N ASN A 603 -25.56 -7.16 34.95
CA ASN A 603 -26.26 -6.20 34.11
C ASN A 603 -26.63 -4.89 34.83
N ARG A 604 -25.89 -4.52 35.88
CA ARG A 604 -26.08 -3.26 36.61
C ARG A 604 -25.41 -2.11 35.86
N PRO A 605 -26.04 -0.91 35.76
CA PRO A 605 -25.37 0.29 35.27
C PRO A 605 -24.02 0.51 35.96
N LEU A 606 -22.97 0.73 35.18
CA LEU A 606 -21.59 0.84 35.64
C LEU A 606 -21.00 2.21 35.28
N PHE A 607 -20.34 2.82 36.27
CA PHE A 607 -19.60 4.08 36.15
C PHE A 607 -18.16 3.88 36.62
N SER A 608 -17.25 4.74 36.16
CA SER A 608 -15.87 4.75 36.66
C SER A 608 -15.21 6.11 36.47
N GLY A 609 -14.31 6.46 37.39
CA GLY A 609 -13.54 7.70 37.35
C GLY A 609 -12.09 7.48 36.91
N ARG A 610 -11.25 8.48 37.10
CA ARG A 610 -9.79 8.38 36.92
C ARG A 610 -9.12 7.43 37.93
N ASP A 611 -9.83 7.03 38.97
CA ASP A 611 -9.43 6.01 39.96
C ASP A 611 -9.58 4.57 39.44
N SER A 612 -10.23 4.37 38.29
CA SER A 612 -10.48 3.06 37.68
C SER A 612 -11.30 2.10 38.56
N GLN A 613 -12.06 2.63 39.51
CA GLN A 613 -12.92 1.83 40.37
C GLN A 613 -14.31 1.67 39.76
N LYS A 614 -14.93 0.50 39.99
CA LYS A 614 -16.34 0.28 39.66
C LYS A 614 -17.22 1.12 40.59
N LYS A 615 -18.14 1.87 40.01
CA LYS A 615 -19.12 2.72 40.69
C LYS A 615 -20.50 2.45 40.12
N TYR A 616 -21.54 2.68 40.90
CA TYR A 616 -22.92 2.32 40.56
C TYR A 616 -23.89 3.50 40.63
N ASP A 617 -23.41 4.67 41.02
CA ASP A 617 -24.08 5.95 40.80
C ASP A 617 -23.12 6.92 40.10
N VAL A 618 -23.61 7.62 39.09
CA VAL A 618 -22.84 8.65 38.37
C VAL A 618 -22.41 9.80 39.30
N LYS A 619 -23.07 9.98 40.45
CA LYS A 619 -22.66 10.94 41.48
C LYS A 619 -21.35 10.55 42.19
N GLU A 620 -20.97 9.27 42.16
CA GLU A 620 -19.75 8.75 42.81
C GLU A 620 -18.48 9.06 42.00
N ILE A 621 -18.60 9.46 40.73
CA ILE A 621 -17.47 9.90 39.90
C ILE A 621 -17.26 11.40 39.99
N GLU A 622 -16.02 11.82 39.72
CA GLU A 622 -15.63 13.22 39.71
C GLU A 622 -16.47 14.05 38.72
N TRP A 623 -16.78 15.29 39.12
CA TRP A 623 -17.57 16.23 38.33
C TRP A 623 -17.09 16.35 36.88
N GLU A 624 -15.77 16.37 36.67
CA GLU A 624 -15.13 16.51 35.35
C GLU A 624 -15.49 15.36 34.41
N ARG A 625 -15.53 14.11 34.92
CA ARG A 625 -15.94 12.94 34.14
C ARG A 625 -17.45 12.87 33.98
N ARG A 626 -18.22 13.25 34.99
CA ARG A 626 -19.69 13.25 34.94
C ARG A 626 -20.21 14.23 33.87
N THR A 627 -19.61 15.41 33.77
CA THR A 627 -20.03 16.44 32.82
C THR A 627 -19.34 16.37 31.46
N GLY A 628 -18.13 15.80 31.40
CA GLY A 628 -17.32 15.70 30.18
C GLY A 628 -17.53 14.44 29.35
N TYR A 629 -18.28 13.45 29.85
CA TYR A 629 -18.50 12.16 29.18
C TYR A 629 -19.97 11.74 29.25
N ALA A 630 -20.47 11.11 28.18
CA ALA A 630 -21.86 10.66 28.13
C ALA A 630 -22.01 9.29 28.82
N TRP A 631 -22.46 9.30 30.08
CA TRP A 631 -22.72 8.10 30.87
C TRP A 631 -24.10 7.51 30.69
N TYR A 632 -25.08 8.33 30.26
CA TYR A 632 -26.41 7.88 29.88
C TYR A 632 -26.80 8.46 28.53
N GLY A 633 -27.66 7.75 27.80
CA GLY A 633 -28.18 8.21 26.51
C GLY A 633 -29.39 7.42 26.03
N VAL A 634 -29.95 7.86 24.92
CA VAL A 634 -31.14 7.27 24.28
C VAL A 634 -30.78 6.44 23.03
N TRP A 635 -29.51 6.04 22.91
CA TRP A 635 -28.94 5.49 21.67
C TRP A 635 -29.73 4.30 21.09
N PRO A 636 -30.20 3.32 21.89
CA PRO A 636 -30.96 2.19 21.37
C PRO A 636 -32.40 2.50 20.94
N GLU A 637 -32.98 3.66 21.30
CA GLU A 637 -34.42 3.93 21.16
C GLU A 637 -34.91 3.76 19.71
N ASN A 638 -34.25 4.40 18.75
CA ASN A 638 -34.63 4.29 17.33
C ASN A 638 -34.37 2.90 16.76
N LEU A 639 -33.33 2.21 17.23
CA LEU A 639 -33.03 0.84 16.80
C LEU A 639 -34.20 -0.09 17.19
N ILE A 640 -34.67 -0.01 18.44
CA ILE A 640 -35.75 -0.86 18.95
C ILE A 640 -37.11 -0.48 18.37
N SER A 641 -37.42 0.82 18.31
CA SER A 641 -38.76 1.30 17.96
C SER A 641 -39.01 1.38 16.45
N LYS A 642 -37.95 1.50 15.62
CA LYS A 642 -38.09 1.73 14.18
C LYS A 642 -37.30 0.75 13.33
N ASP A 643 -36.00 0.62 13.57
CA ASP A 643 -35.13 -0.11 12.64
C ASP A 643 -35.38 -1.63 12.73
N TYR A 644 -35.41 -2.18 13.94
CA TYR A 644 -35.59 -3.61 14.18
C TYR A 644 -36.96 -4.14 13.75
N PRO A 645 -38.10 -3.50 14.06
CA PRO A 645 -39.41 -3.97 13.59
C PRO A 645 -39.50 -4.05 12.07
N LYS A 646 -38.88 -3.10 11.35
CA LYS A 646 -38.80 -3.11 9.87
C LYS A 646 -37.97 -4.29 9.37
N TRP A 647 -36.79 -4.51 9.94
CA TRP A 647 -35.93 -5.62 9.58
C TRP A 647 -36.57 -6.98 9.88
N LYS A 648 -37.22 -7.12 11.04
CA LYS A 648 -37.93 -8.32 11.48
C LYS A 648 -38.99 -8.74 10.46
N LYS A 649 -39.83 -7.78 10.03
CA LYS A 649 -40.87 -8.01 9.02
C LYS A 649 -40.32 -8.54 7.68
N LEU A 650 -39.11 -8.14 7.30
CA LEU A 650 -38.47 -8.51 6.02
C LEU A 650 -37.72 -9.86 6.09
N ASN A 651 -37.23 -10.27 7.26
CA ASN A 651 -36.30 -11.40 7.40
C ASN A 651 -36.88 -12.63 8.14
N GLU A 652 -38.12 -12.51 8.65
CA GLU A 652 -38.82 -13.59 9.37
C GLU A 652 -40.14 -14.03 8.71
N ASN A 653 -40.57 -13.40 7.62
CA ASN A 653 -41.75 -13.81 6.84
C ASN A 653 -41.37 -14.58 5.56
N LEU A 654 -40.52 -15.60 5.70
CA LEU A 654 -40.33 -16.65 4.69
C LEU A 654 -40.30 -18.01 5.37
#